data_AF-A0A969KE75-F1
#
_entry.id   AF-A0A969KE75-F1
#
_cell.length_a   1.000
_cell.length_b   1.000
_cell.length_c   1.000
_cell.angle_alpha   90.00
_cell.angle_beta   90.00
_cell.angle_gamma   90.00
#
_symmetry.space_group_name_H-M   'P 1'
#
loop_
_entity.id
_entity.type
_entity.pdbx_description
1 polymer ?
#
loop_
_entity_poly.entity_id
_entity_poly.type
_entity_poly.pdbx_seq_one_letter_code
_entity_poly.pdbx_strand_id
1 'polypeptide(L)'
;APRNASYKVVIGESARSADGVSLKGPYQFRFATQGYLKVGQVIPADGTPDVATDTALTVIFNRPVVALTTVEQQDTLPHPLTFSPDVEGTGAWLNTSVYVFQPSEPLEPGTTYTVGVADDLQDVIGNPMQEPYSWSFTTALPPEVEVVSVFPFSGSDLVPIETTITVQFDQPVDPASAQSAFQLRSDGGSSVAGDFQVVGTGATLVFTPTQQLAFNRQYTIDLTAGVESASGGRPLPTAYHGTFTTVPLPRITGTDPTDGNTQAPYYTGFTIFFNTPINPATVMPNLQMTPPFSPTQVYTYFSPYDRSFHLHFDVRPSTSYTVHIAPDITDPYGNATGQTLDVHFRTQPRPPSANLVTPGAVGTYSAYNPTRVGLRTVNLSQASLRLYRMEPESLFDSFYGDQIPGNAVLLREWQEPITTSPSEENQGMPTVSRANLAEDGGALEPGVYLLLLERPDAPHYPDRHVLVVSPINLTLKAGERDALVWANDLQSGQPVPDLTVDFYDSSSRNLLGTATTDQDGVARVEIDRLQNRGVIAIARQPFSAADTNWSNGVSPWDFQLPTTSDLPEMAAHIYTDRPIYRPDQTVYFKGVLRNEDDARFSLPVISGPVEVIVMNPAREEVYHETLPVNTYGTFHGELALPESATLGSYTIQVNVNRGNEGDRMFWSEFEVAAYRAPEFQVEVKPQADEIVRGTPLRATVEVAYFFGMPVENAPVVWTVSAVDYRFAPAQYGRYQFGPNDDPWFCWECWWMPGATPEPIMSGSGTTDGQGHLTIDLPADLKDRQGLPISDSVRLTIEATVTGRDNQVVSNRSDVVVHSGAVYVGLASQTYFGTAGEVQAIDVIALDTEEQPQAGQSIEVEVFRLTWENTYLEDTLQWEWEEQETLVHQQTVMTDQYGQAVVSFTPPEGGSYRVVAHAQDGQGHRVRSSLFLWVAGEGYVSWRRDNNDRISLIADKVSYTAGETAEILIPSPFQNPHWALITVERGGILHHEVRKMNGNSTIYRLPLTAEHPPNVFVSVVLFSPPSLYGSGPSVPADYKVGILPLEVKPDPQTLRVSITSDVEQAEPGEEVSFTVEVTDLEGQPVAAELSLDLVDKAVLSLMPRVPNAILKAFYDQRPLGIFTASGLAISADRLVRLDEEEEEQKDGEDAFGEDENLAPSPAPTASPAPSEPGRGEDGSGQGSAPTVREEFADTAYWESTITTDSDGRQP
;
A
#
# COMPACT_ATOMS: atom_id res chain seq x y z
N ALA A 1 -17.22 -74.57 -11.65
CA ALA A 1 -18.00 -73.36 -12.00
C ALA A 1 -17.07 -72.40 -12.74
N PRO A 2 -17.41 -71.84 -13.91
CA PRO A 2 -16.58 -70.80 -14.55
C PRO A 2 -16.19 -69.71 -13.53
N ARG A 3 -14.92 -69.27 -13.57
CA ARG A 3 -14.38 -68.17 -12.74
C ARG A 3 -15.02 -66.84 -13.15
N ASN A 4 -15.10 -65.89 -12.24
CA ASN A 4 -15.73 -64.57 -12.46
C ASN A 4 -17.18 -64.65 -13.00
N ALA A 5 -17.94 -65.68 -12.61
CA ALA A 5 -19.31 -65.88 -13.05
C ALA A 5 -20.28 -65.64 -11.89
N SER A 6 -21.32 -64.85 -12.14
CA SER A 6 -22.37 -64.60 -11.16
C SER A 6 -23.45 -65.67 -11.26
N TYR A 7 -23.68 -66.38 -10.16
CA TYR A 7 -24.72 -67.40 -10.06
C TYR A 7 -25.90 -66.84 -9.28
N LYS A 8 -27.09 -67.00 -9.85
CA LYS A 8 -28.35 -66.79 -9.14
C LYS A 8 -28.89 -68.16 -8.75
N VAL A 9 -28.89 -68.46 -7.44
CA VAL A 9 -29.49 -69.68 -6.91
C VAL A 9 -30.93 -69.38 -6.52
N VAL A 10 -31.86 -70.19 -7.02
CA VAL A 10 -33.27 -70.12 -6.67
C VAL A 10 -33.68 -71.47 -6.09
N ILE A 11 -34.03 -71.48 -4.82
CA ILE A 11 -34.69 -72.63 -4.19
C ILE A 11 -36.20 -72.39 -4.35
N GLY A 12 -36.83 -73.14 -5.24
CA GLY A 12 -38.26 -73.04 -5.50
C GLY A 12 -39.11 -73.59 -4.35
N GLU A 13 -40.39 -73.21 -4.32
CA GLU A 13 -41.38 -73.61 -3.31
C GLU A 13 -41.63 -75.14 -3.22
N SER A 14 -41.14 -75.90 -4.20
CA SER A 14 -41.16 -77.36 -4.20
C SER A 14 -40.17 -78.00 -3.20
N ALA A 15 -39.23 -77.23 -2.66
CA ALA A 15 -38.32 -77.69 -1.62
C ALA A 15 -39.09 -77.92 -0.30
N ARG A 16 -38.92 -79.13 0.27
CA ARG A 16 -39.61 -79.58 1.48
C ARG A 16 -38.61 -79.79 2.62
N SER A 17 -39.03 -79.47 3.85
CA SER A 17 -38.29 -79.85 5.06
C SER A 17 -38.30 -81.38 5.25
N ALA A 18 -37.47 -81.89 6.16
CA ALA A 18 -37.47 -83.31 6.55
C ALA A 18 -38.85 -83.78 7.06
N ASP A 19 -39.67 -82.86 7.57
CA ASP A 19 -41.05 -83.09 8.02
C ASP A 19 -42.10 -82.86 6.91
N GLY A 20 -41.68 -82.63 5.66
CA GLY A 20 -42.54 -82.53 4.49
C GLY A 20 -43.13 -81.15 4.19
N VAL A 21 -42.77 -80.12 4.96
CA VAL A 21 -43.31 -78.75 4.83
C VAL A 21 -42.60 -78.00 3.70
N SER A 22 -43.38 -77.47 2.74
CA SER A 22 -42.85 -76.67 1.63
C SER A 22 -42.42 -75.27 2.07
N LEU A 23 -41.40 -74.71 1.42
CA LEU A 23 -40.98 -73.32 1.57
C LEU A 23 -42.15 -72.35 1.25
N LYS A 24 -42.36 -71.33 2.09
CA LYS A 24 -43.44 -70.33 1.96
C LYS A 24 -43.30 -69.39 0.74
N GLY A 25 -42.13 -69.36 0.12
CA GLY A 25 -41.80 -68.57 -1.06
C GLY A 25 -40.40 -68.95 -1.58
N PRO A 26 -40.04 -68.61 -2.82
CA PRO A 26 -38.74 -68.98 -3.37
C PRO A 26 -37.62 -68.22 -2.64
N TYR A 27 -36.65 -68.96 -2.08
CA TYR A 27 -35.45 -68.35 -1.50
C TYR A 27 -34.42 -68.13 -2.59
N GLN A 28 -33.98 -66.88 -2.77
CA GLN A 28 -33.01 -66.52 -3.79
C GLN A 28 -31.79 -65.88 -3.15
N PHE A 29 -30.61 -66.32 -3.55
CA PHE A 29 -29.36 -65.63 -3.25
C PHE A 29 -28.46 -65.65 -4.48
N ARG A 30 -27.58 -64.65 -4.56
CA ARG A 30 -26.58 -64.56 -5.61
C ARG A 30 -25.21 -64.76 -4.99
N PHE A 31 -24.32 -65.45 -5.70
CA PHE A 31 -22.91 -65.48 -5.36
C PHE A 31 -22.10 -65.45 -6.65
N ALA A 32 -20.96 -64.75 -6.63
CA ALA A 32 -20.01 -64.76 -7.72
C ALA A 32 -18.89 -65.76 -7.41
N THR A 33 -18.39 -66.46 -8.42
CA THR A 33 -17.14 -67.23 -8.31
C THR A 33 -15.95 -66.29 -8.37
N GLN A 34 -14.85 -66.66 -7.69
CA GLN A 34 -13.64 -65.83 -7.60
C GLN A 34 -13.11 -65.41 -8.98
N GLY A 35 -12.66 -64.15 -9.07
CA GLY A 35 -12.05 -63.54 -10.26
C GLY A 35 -10.55 -63.83 -10.38
N TYR A 36 -9.92 -63.26 -11.42
CA TYR A 36 -8.49 -63.40 -11.72
C TYR A 36 -7.64 -62.37 -10.96
N LEU A 37 -6.34 -62.67 -10.79
CA LEU A 37 -5.34 -61.69 -10.37
C LEU A 37 -5.15 -60.66 -11.48
N LYS A 38 -5.11 -59.36 -11.13
CA LYS A 38 -4.91 -58.26 -12.05
C LYS A 38 -4.03 -57.18 -11.41
N VAL A 39 -3.27 -56.49 -12.25
CA VAL A 39 -2.65 -55.22 -11.89
C VAL A 39 -3.75 -54.15 -11.84
N GLY A 40 -3.88 -53.46 -10.71
CA GLY A 40 -4.81 -52.36 -10.52
C GLY A 40 -4.21 -51.02 -10.93
N GLN A 41 -2.95 -50.78 -10.55
CA GLN A 41 -2.23 -49.54 -10.84
C GLN A 41 -0.73 -49.79 -10.92
N VAL A 42 -0.06 -48.98 -11.75
CA VAL A 42 1.41 -48.92 -11.85
C VAL A 42 1.88 -47.48 -11.71
N ILE A 43 3.04 -47.31 -11.08
CA ILE A 43 3.73 -46.02 -10.92
C ILE A 43 5.19 -46.24 -11.37
N PRO A 44 5.70 -45.47 -12.35
CA PRO A 44 4.99 -44.52 -13.20
C PRO A 44 3.84 -45.15 -13.99
N ALA A 45 2.85 -44.33 -14.37
CA ALA A 45 1.74 -44.78 -15.20
C ALA A 45 2.22 -45.16 -16.61
N ASP A 46 1.40 -45.91 -17.35
CA ASP A 46 1.76 -46.30 -18.72
C ASP A 46 1.85 -45.06 -19.64
N GLY A 47 2.96 -44.98 -20.37
CA GLY A 47 3.28 -43.89 -21.29
C GLY A 47 3.79 -42.61 -20.62
N THR A 48 4.09 -42.60 -19.31
CA THR A 48 4.60 -41.40 -18.63
C THR A 48 5.94 -40.94 -19.24
N PRO A 49 6.03 -39.69 -19.73
CA PRO A 49 7.29 -39.08 -20.14
C PRO A 49 8.02 -38.47 -18.92
N ASP A 50 9.30 -38.16 -19.09
CA ASP A 50 10.11 -37.38 -18.14
C ASP A 50 10.14 -37.93 -16.70
N VAL A 51 10.16 -39.26 -16.56
CA VAL A 51 10.28 -39.93 -15.26
C VAL A 51 11.69 -39.73 -14.70
N ALA A 52 11.81 -39.33 -13.43
CA ALA A 52 13.12 -39.20 -12.78
C ALA A 52 13.90 -40.52 -12.81
N THR A 53 15.20 -40.47 -13.11
CA THR A 53 16.04 -41.66 -13.34
C THR A 53 16.23 -42.55 -12.11
N ASP A 54 15.97 -42.04 -10.91
CA ASP A 54 16.00 -42.76 -9.63
C ASP A 54 14.61 -43.23 -9.15
N THR A 55 13.57 -43.06 -9.97
CA THR A 55 12.19 -43.40 -9.63
C THR A 55 12.03 -44.88 -9.25
N ALA A 56 11.39 -45.11 -8.10
CA ALA A 56 10.92 -46.42 -7.68
C ALA A 56 9.70 -46.85 -8.53
N LEU A 57 9.69 -48.12 -8.96
CA LEU A 57 8.62 -48.71 -9.75
C LEU A 57 7.65 -49.45 -8.84
N THR A 58 6.40 -49.01 -8.80
CA THR A 58 5.38 -49.62 -7.94
C THR A 58 4.32 -50.32 -8.77
N VAL A 59 3.98 -51.55 -8.39
CA VAL A 59 2.87 -52.32 -8.95
C VAL A 59 1.90 -52.68 -7.83
N ILE A 60 0.64 -52.27 -8.01
CA ILE A 60 -0.45 -52.54 -7.08
C ILE A 60 -1.35 -53.59 -7.70
N PHE A 61 -1.51 -54.73 -7.03
CA PHE A 61 -2.39 -55.81 -7.45
C PHE A 61 -3.77 -55.67 -6.81
N ASN A 62 -4.81 -56.13 -7.51
CA ASN A 62 -6.18 -56.10 -6.99
C ASN A 62 -6.43 -57.05 -5.80
N ARG A 63 -5.43 -57.89 -5.44
CA ARG A 63 -5.51 -58.96 -4.46
C ARG A 63 -4.13 -59.33 -3.89
N PRO A 64 -4.07 -59.97 -2.70
CA PRO A 64 -2.84 -60.48 -2.11
C PRO A 64 -2.11 -61.52 -2.98
N VAL A 65 -0.88 -61.22 -3.39
CA VAL A 65 0.01 -62.09 -4.17
C VAL A 65 0.95 -62.90 -3.27
N VAL A 66 1.42 -62.29 -2.17
CA VAL A 66 2.31 -62.94 -1.20
C VAL A 66 1.67 -63.02 0.18
N ALA A 67 2.04 -64.03 0.96
CA ALA A 67 1.60 -64.16 2.35
C ALA A 67 2.31 -63.12 3.24
N LEU A 68 1.71 -62.77 4.39
CA LEU A 68 2.34 -61.89 5.37
C LEU A 68 3.55 -62.61 6.00
N THR A 69 4.76 -62.14 5.73
CA THR A 69 6.02 -62.73 6.22
C THR A 69 6.86 -61.71 6.99
N THR A 70 7.86 -62.16 7.75
CA THR A 70 8.81 -61.27 8.43
C THR A 70 9.77 -60.62 7.43
N VAL A 71 10.40 -59.48 7.78
CA VAL A 71 11.36 -58.75 6.92
C VAL A 71 12.51 -59.65 6.45
N GLU A 72 12.98 -60.55 7.32
CA GLU A 72 14.05 -61.53 7.03
C GLU A 72 13.66 -62.60 5.98
N GLN A 73 12.37 -62.72 5.64
CA GLN A 73 11.85 -63.70 4.68
C GLN A 73 11.47 -63.07 3.33
N GLN A 74 11.58 -61.74 3.18
CA GLN A 74 11.25 -61.04 1.94
C GLN A 74 12.12 -61.49 0.75
N ASP A 75 13.39 -61.82 0.96
CA ASP A 75 14.32 -62.29 -0.09
C ASP A 75 13.91 -63.63 -0.73
N THR A 76 12.93 -64.33 -0.16
CA THR A 76 12.41 -65.61 -0.67
C THR A 76 11.11 -65.47 -1.46
N LEU A 77 10.54 -64.26 -1.52
CA LEU A 77 9.29 -63.95 -2.22
C LEU A 77 9.53 -63.77 -3.73
N PRO A 78 8.52 -64.02 -4.57
CA PRO A 78 8.65 -63.82 -6.01
C PRO A 78 8.90 -62.35 -6.35
N HIS A 79 9.80 -62.12 -7.31
CA HIS A 79 10.06 -60.83 -7.94
C HIS A 79 9.30 -60.77 -9.28
N PRO A 80 8.12 -60.14 -9.34
CA PRO A 80 7.21 -60.28 -10.47
C PRO A 80 7.59 -59.43 -11.70
N LEU A 81 8.62 -58.58 -11.64
CA LEU A 81 8.94 -57.62 -12.71
C LEU A 81 10.09 -58.09 -13.59
N THR A 82 9.92 -57.91 -14.90
CA THR A 82 10.94 -58.07 -15.92
C THR A 82 11.08 -56.76 -16.69
N PHE A 83 12.30 -56.37 -17.05
CA PHE A 83 12.58 -55.07 -17.69
C PHE A 83 13.13 -55.25 -19.10
N SER A 84 12.86 -54.29 -19.97
CA SER A 84 13.51 -54.14 -21.27
C SER A 84 13.71 -52.65 -21.56
N PRO A 85 14.94 -52.10 -21.57
CA PRO A 85 16.24 -52.75 -21.28
C PRO A 85 16.34 -53.38 -19.89
N ASP A 86 17.30 -54.30 -19.69
CA ASP A 86 17.50 -54.96 -18.38
C ASP A 86 17.86 -53.93 -17.30
N VAL A 87 17.25 -54.05 -16.12
CA VAL A 87 17.48 -53.18 -14.96
C VAL A 87 17.80 -54.04 -13.74
N GLU A 88 18.97 -53.81 -13.15
CA GLU A 88 19.35 -54.39 -11.86
C GLU A 88 18.74 -53.56 -10.72
N GLY A 89 18.27 -54.22 -9.67
CA GLY A 89 17.62 -53.54 -8.57
C GLY A 89 17.11 -54.48 -7.49
N THR A 90 16.64 -53.88 -6.40
CA THR A 90 16.05 -54.61 -5.27
C THR A 90 14.55 -54.36 -5.25
N GLY A 91 13.78 -55.43 -5.25
CA GLY A 91 12.34 -55.34 -5.12
C GLY A 91 11.85 -55.90 -3.80
N ALA A 92 10.88 -55.22 -3.20
CA ALA A 92 10.29 -55.58 -1.93
C ALA A 92 8.76 -55.49 -2.00
N TRP A 93 8.10 -56.41 -1.30
CA TRP A 93 6.66 -56.35 -1.08
C TRP A 93 6.39 -55.41 0.10
N LEU A 94 5.86 -54.21 -0.16
CA LEU A 94 5.46 -53.27 0.89
C LEU A 94 4.31 -53.83 1.74
N ASN A 95 3.42 -54.59 1.11
CA ASN A 95 2.39 -55.38 1.77
C ASN A 95 2.05 -56.60 0.90
N THR A 96 0.99 -57.32 1.25
CA THR A 96 0.60 -58.54 0.53
C THR A 96 0.21 -58.33 -0.95
N SER A 97 -0.09 -57.09 -1.38
CA SER A 97 -0.62 -56.75 -2.71
C SER A 97 0.16 -55.63 -3.44
N VAL A 98 1.19 -55.05 -2.83
CA VAL A 98 1.98 -53.95 -3.42
C VAL A 98 3.44 -54.34 -3.49
N TYR A 99 4.00 -54.31 -4.69
CA TYR A 99 5.40 -54.60 -4.96
C TYR A 99 6.10 -53.33 -5.44
N VAL A 100 7.21 -52.97 -4.80
CA VAL A 100 8.05 -51.83 -5.17
C VAL A 100 9.41 -52.35 -5.60
N PHE A 101 9.89 -51.87 -6.74
CA PHE A 101 11.20 -52.17 -7.27
C PHE A 101 12.03 -50.89 -7.32
N GLN A 102 13.15 -50.89 -6.60
CA GLN A 102 14.13 -49.81 -6.60
C GLN A 102 15.32 -50.22 -7.48
N PRO A 103 15.59 -49.51 -8.58
CA PRO A 103 16.81 -49.71 -9.37
C PRO A 103 18.06 -49.53 -8.49
N SER A 104 19.08 -50.38 -8.65
CA SER A 104 20.33 -50.30 -7.89
C SER A 104 21.26 -49.19 -8.40
N GLU A 105 21.12 -48.85 -9.68
CA GLU A 105 21.72 -47.68 -10.31
C GLU A 105 20.62 -46.85 -10.96
N PRO A 106 20.79 -45.53 -11.09
CA PRO A 106 19.85 -44.69 -11.82
C PRO A 106 19.61 -45.24 -13.24
N LEU A 107 18.34 -45.27 -13.64
CA LEU A 107 17.93 -45.64 -14.99
C LEU A 107 18.59 -44.71 -16.01
N GLU A 108 18.90 -45.23 -17.20
CA GLU A 108 19.53 -44.45 -18.26
C GLU A 108 18.61 -43.28 -18.65
N PRO A 109 19.10 -42.03 -18.69
CA PRO A 109 18.31 -40.86 -19.07
C PRO A 109 17.81 -40.90 -20.53
N GLY A 110 16.60 -40.43 -20.79
CA GLY A 110 16.01 -40.40 -22.13
C GLY A 110 15.70 -41.78 -22.74
N THR A 111 15.70 -42.83 -21.93
CA THR A 111 15.48 -44.22 -22.37
C THR A 111 14.06 -44.66 -22.04
N THR A 112 13.39 -45.29 -23.02
CA THR A 112 12.08 -45.92 -22.81
C THR A 112 12.27 -47.32 -22.22
N TYR A 113 11.76 -47.53 -21.01
CA TYR A 113 11.73 -48.83 -20.34
C TYR A 113 10.36 -49.47 -20.49
N THR A 114 10.32 -50.73 -20.91
CA THR A 114 9.12 -51.57 -20.90
C THR A 114 9.22 -52.55 -19.72
N VAL A 115 8.23 -52.51 -18.83
CA VAL A 115 8.13 -53.38 -17.66
C VAL A 115 7.05 -54.41 -17.89
N GLY A 116 7.41 -55.69 -17.78
CA GLY A 116 6.50 -56.82 -17.81
C GLY A 116 6.26 -57.38 -16.42
N VAL A 117 5.03 -57.83 -16.15
CA VAL A 117 4.68 -58.64 -14.99
C VAL A 117 4.70 -60.12 -15.38
N ALA A 118 5.41 -60.95 -14.63
CA ALA A 118 5.56 -62.38 -14.88
C ALA A 118 4.19 -63.08 -15.00
N ASP A 119 4.03 -63.90 -16.03
CA ASP A 119 2.76 -64.53 -16.40
C ASP A 119 2.42 -65.78 -15.56
N ASP A 120 3.38 -66.27 -14.77
CA ASP A 120 3.22 -67.37 -13.81
C ASP A 120 2.79 -66.91 -12.42
N LEU A 121 2.65 -65.59 -12.21
CA LEU A 121 2.25 -64.99 -10.93
C LEU A 121 0.82 -65.41 -10.55
N GLN A 122 0.66 -65.83 -9.30
CA GLN A 122 -0.60 -66.28 -8.72
C GLN A 122 -0.87 -65.58 -7.40
N ASP A 123 -2.14 -65.39 -7.06
CA ASP A 123 -2.52 -64.92 -5.73
C ASP A 123 -2.26 -65.99 -4.65
N VAL A 124 -2.32 -65.61 -3.38
CA VAL A 124 -2.05 -66.52 -2.23
C VAL A 124 -2.94 -67.76 -2.14
N ILE A 125 -4.01 -67.84 -2.96
CA ILE A 125 -4.93 -68.99 -3.05
C ILE A 125 -4.85 -69.71 -4.41
N GLY A 126 -3.85 -69.41 -5.24
CA GLY A 126 -3.53 -70.10 -6.49
C GLY A 126 -4.33 -69.64 -7.72
N ASN A 127 -4.81 -68.39 -7.74
CA ASN A 127 -5.47 -67.83 -8.91
C ASN A 127 -4.44 -67.17 -9.85
N PRO A 128 -4.37 -67.59 -11.12
CA PRO A 128 -3.44 -66.99 -12.07
C PRO A 128 -3.93 -65.62 -12.57
N MET A 129 -3.00 -64.88 -13.18
CA MET A 129 -3.33 -63.70 -13.96
C MET A 129 -4.25 -64.04 -15.14
N GLN A 130 -5.14 -63.11 -15.49
CA GLN A 130 -6.06 -63.29 -16.62
C GLN A 130 -5.34 -63.20 -17.96
N GLU A 131 -4.45 -62.21 -18.08
CA GLU A 131 -3.64 -61.89 -19.25
C GLU A 131 -2.29 -61.33 -18.76
N PRO A 132 -1.19 -61.51 -19.51
CA PRO A 132 0.08 -60.85 -19.22
C PRO A 132 -0.09 -59.33 -19.20
N TYR A 133 0.57 -58.65 -18.26
CA TYR A 133 0.51 -57.20 -18.14
C TYR A 133 1.89 -56.60 -18.40
N SER A 134 1.94 -55.57 -19.25
CA SER A 134 3.16 -54.80 -19.48
C SER A 134 2.81 -53.33 -19.69
N TRP A 135 3.68 -52.44 -19.25
CA TRP A 135 3.57 -51.01 -19.48
C TRP A 135 4.94 -50.41 -19.77
N SER A 136 4.96 -49.17 -20.24
CA SER A 136 6.19 -48.47 -20.58
C SER A 136 6.24 -47.07 -19.98
N PHE A 137 7.44 -46.56 -19.74
CA PHE A 137 7.67 -45.16 -19.38
C PHE A 137 9.01 -44.69 -19.97
N THR A 138 9.20 -43.38 -20.08
CA THR A 138 10.45 -42.79 -20.58
C THR A 138 11.08 -41.93 -19.50
N THR A 139 12.36 -42.17 -19.23
CA THR A 139 13.12 -41.38 -18.25
C THR A 139 13.42 -39.98 -18.78
N ALA A 140 13.49 -39.00 -17.87
CA ALA A 140 13.85 -37.63 -18.20
C ALA A 140 15.23 -37.57 -18.85
N LEU A 141 15.38 -36.66 -19.82
CA LEU A 141 16.70 -36.27 -20.30
C LEU A 141 17.42 -35.48 -19.19
N PRO A 142 18.75 -35.56 -19.08
CA PRO A 142 19.49 -34.70 -18.18
C PRO A 142 19.25 -33.23 -18.59
N PRO A 143 19.03 -32.31 -17.64
CA PRO A 143 18.85 -30.90 -17.96
C PRO A 143 20.05 -30.39 -18.75
N GLU A 144 19.76 -29.71 -19.85
CA GLU A 144 20.74 -29.17 -20.79
C GLU A 144 21.15 -27.78 -20.31
N VAL A 145 22.45 -27.49 -20.20
CA VAL A 145 22.90 -26.15 -19.83
C VAL A 145 22.51 -25.17 -20.94
N GLU A 146 21.72 -24.16 -20.59
CA GLU A 146 21.32 -23.08 -21.49
C GLU A 146 21.85 -21.73 -21.00
N VAL A 147 22.18 -20.85 -21.95
CA VAL A 147 22.50 -19.45 -21.64
C VAL A 147 21.19 -18.68 -21.52
N VAL A 148 20.83 -18.31 -20.30
CA VAL A 148 19.63 -17.53 -19.99
C VAL A 148 19.82 -16.08 -20.40
N SER A 149 20.96 -15.48 -20.04
CA SER A 149 21.24 -14.08 -20.37
C SER A 149 22.74 -13.80 -20.42
N VAL A 150 23.11 -12.79 -21.21
CA VAL A 150 24.48 -12.28 -21.27
C VAL A 150 24.42 -10.77 -21.18
N PHE A 151 25.22 -10.20 -20.28
CA PHE A 151 25.41 -8.76 -20.16
C PHE A 151 26.88 -8.40 -20.43
N PRO A 152 27.19 -7.38 -21.24
CA PRO A 152 26.27 -6.60 -22.06
C PRO A 152 25.55 -7.45 -23.12
N PHE A 153 24.31 -7.08 -23.45
CA PHE A 153 23.53 -7.78 -24.47
C PHE A 153 24.20 -7.65 -25.85
N SER A 154 24.03 -8.67 -26.70
CA SER A 154 24.56 -8.59 -28.06
C SER A 154 23.94 -7.43 -28.84
N GLY A 155 24.79 -6.62 -29.48
CA GLY A 155 24.43 -5.39 -30.18
C GLY A 155 24.47 -4.13 -29.31
N SER A 156 24.76 -4.23 -28.01
CA SER A 156 24.83 -3.05 -27.11
C SER A 156 25.90 -2.06 -27.58
N ASP A 157 25.55 -0.78 -27.57
CA ASP A 157 26.46 0.35 -27.79
C ASP A 157 26.65 1.15 -26.49
N LEU A 158 27.61 2.08 -26.51
CA LEU A 158 27.93 2.96 -25.36
C LEU A 158 28.22 2.19 -24.06
N VAL A 159 28.79 0.99 -24.17
CA VAL A 159 29.14 0.19 -23.01
C VAL A 159 30.32 0.83 -22.26
N PRO A 160 30.26 0.98 -20.93
CA PRO A 160 31.38 1.50 -20.14
C PRO A 160 32.67 0.73 -20.40
N ILE A 161 33.81 1.43 -20.47
CA ILE A 161 35.13 0.80 -20.66
C ILE A 161 35.59 -0.06 -19.46
N GLU A 162 34.87 0.04 -18.34
CA GLU A 162 35.11 -0.70 -17.09
C GLU A 162 34.10 -1.84 -16.89
N THR A 163 33.29 -2.16 -17.90
CA THR A 163 32.25 -3.18 -17.78
C THR A 163 32.84 -4.54 -17.44
N THR A 164 32.17 -5.26 -16.54
CA THR A 164 32.29 -6.72 -16.45
C THR A 164 31.35 -7.37 -17.45
N ILE A 165 31.67 -8.59 -17.85
CA ILE A 165 30.82 -9.41 -18.71
C ILE A 165 30.23 -10.52 -17.85
N THR A 166 28.91 -10.66 -17.84
CA THR A 166 28.24 -11.74 -17.12
C THR A 166 27.52 -12.65 -18.10
N VAL A 167 27.60 -13.95 -17.85
CA VAL A 167 26.86 -15.00 -18.55
C VAL A 167 26.09 -15.78 -17.49
N GLN A 168 24.77 -15.71 -17.56
CA GLN A 168 23.88 -16.44 -16.68
C GLN A 168 23.41 -17.71 -17.39
N PHE A 169 23.51 -18.82 -16.67
CA PHE A 169 23.01 -20.12 -17.06
C PHE A 169 21.72 -20.44 -16.32
N ASP A 170 20.95 -21.39 -16.83
CA ASP A 170 19.71 -21.88 -16.24
C ASP A 170 19.95 -22.78 -15.01
N GLN A 171 21.18 -23.28 -14.85
CA GLN A 171 21.60 -24.16 -13.76
C GLN A 171 23.08 -23.93 -13.37
N PRO A 172 23.52 -24.43 -12.20
CA PRO A 172 24.92 -24.33 -11.77
C PRO A 172 25.88 -25.05 -12.74
N VAL A 173 26.99 -24.41 -13.11
CA VAL A 173 27.98 -24.92 -14.07
C VAL A 173 29.33 -25.20 -13.43
N ASP A 174 30.09 -26.14 -13.99
CA ASP A 174 31.47 -26.39 -13.56
C ASP A 174 32.35 -25.17 -13.88
N PRO A 175 32.99 -24.54 -12.88
CA PRO A 175 33.75 -23.32 -13.09
C PRO A 175 34.91 -23.46 -14.08
N ALA A 176 35.58 -24.61 -14.12
CA ALA A 176 36.74 -24.80 -15.00
C ALA A 176 36.32 -24.93 -16.47
N SER A 177 35.21 -25.63 -16.74
CA SER A 177 34.61 -25.74 -18.07
C SER A 177 34.08 -24.40 -18.58
N ALA A 178 33.38 -23.63 -17.73
CA ALA A 178 32.83 -22.32 -18.07
C ALA A 178 33.95 -21.29 -18.37
N GLN A 179 35.01 -21.29 -17.56
CA GLN A 179 36.20 -20.46 -17.78
C GLN A 179 36.93 -20.82 -19.07
N SER A 180 37.10 -22.11 -19.36
CA SER A 180 37.80 -22.58 -20.56
C SER A 180 37.01 -22.30 -21.85
N ALA A 181 35.68 -22.24 -21.75
CA ALA A 181 34.79 -21.99 -22.88
C ALA A 181 34.65 -20.51 -23.26
N PHE A 182 34.92 -19.58 -22.33
CA PHE A 182 34.71 -18.15 -22.53
C PHE A 182 35.97 -17.45 -23.07
N GLN A 183 35.78 -16.59 -24.08
CA GLN A 183 36.80 -15.68 -24.56
C GLN A 183 36.20 -14.32 -24.96
N LEU A 184 36.83 -13.24 -24.49
CA LEU A 184 36.56 -11.90 -24.99
C LEU A 184 37.63 -11.50 -26.01
N ARG A 185 37.21 -11.08 -27.21
CA ARG A 185 38.10 -10.62 -28.29
C ARG A 185 37.78 -9.18 -28.65
N SER A 186 38.80 -8.38 -28.95
CA SER A 186 38.59 -7.15 -29.71
C SER A 186 38.40 -7.47 -31.20
N ASP A 187 37.72 -6.61 -31.95
CA ASP A 187 37.61 -6.61 -33.42
C ASP A 187 38.97 -6.61 -34.17
N GLY A 188 40.10 -6.41 -33.48
CA GLY A 188 41.45 -6.65 -34.00
C GLY A 188 41.91 -8.11 -33.90
N GLY A 189 41.06 -9.02 -33.42
CA GLY A 189 41.33 -10.43 -33.16
C GLY A 189 42.18 -10.71 -31.91
N SER A 190 42.53 -9.68 -31.13
CA SER A 190 43.33 -9.83 -29.91
C SER A 190 42.44 -10.22 -28.73
N SER A 191 42.83 -11.27 -28.01
CA SER A 191 42.16 -11.71 -26.77
C SER A 191 42.36 -10.70 -25.65
N VAL A 192 41.31 -10.38 -24.91
CA VAL A 192 41.37 -9.54 -23.71
C VAL A 192 41.62 -10.45 -22.50
N ALA A 193 42.59 -10.10 -21.67
CA ALA A 193 42.86 -10.82 -20.43
C ALA A 193 41.90 -10.34 -19.33
N GLY A 194 41.41 -11.25 -18.50
CA GLY A 194 40.48 -10.95 -17.42
C GLY A 194 40.46 -12.05 -16.37
N ASP A 195 39.95 -11.71 -15.20
CA ASP A 195 39.71 -12.62 -14.11
C ASP A 195 38.30 -13.19 -14.21
N PHE A 196 38.15 -14.44 -13.80
CA PHE A 196 36.89 -15.16 -13.83
C PHE A 196 36.40 -15.50 -12.44
N GLN A 197 35.10 -15.36 -12.22
CA GLN A 197 34.43 -15.80 -11.01
C GLN A 197 33.09 -16.40 -11.38
N VAL A 198 32.73 -17.55 -10.79
CA VAL A 198 31.36 -18.05 -10.83
C VAL A 198 30.69 -17.68 -9.51
N VAL A 199 29.57 -16.96 -9.57
CA VAL A 199 28.90 -16.36 -8.39
C VAL A 199 27.44 -16.83 -8.27
N GLY A 200 26.81 -16.50 -7.14
CA GLY A 200 25.44 -16.91 -6.81
C GLY A 200 25.37 -18.39 -6.42
N THR A 201 24.32 -19.10 -6.86
CA THR A 201 24.15 -20.55 -6.72
C THR A 201 25.08 -21.38 -7.62
N GLY A 202 26.08 -20.75 -8.27
CA GLY A 202 26.97 -21.40 -9.24
C GLY A 202 26.55 -21.27 -10.70
N ALA A 203 25.47 -20.52 -10.98
CA ALA A 203 24.88 -20.41 -12.32
C ALA A 203 25.28 -19.15 -13.10
N THR A 204 26.17 -18.29 -12.56
CA THR A 204 26.56 -17.04 -13.25
C THR A 204 28.07 -16.92 -13.36
N LEU A 205 28.60 -16.93 -14.58
CA LEU A 205 30.00 -16.64 -14.89
C LEU A 205 30.18 -15.12 -15.03
N VAL A 206 31.09 -14.55 -14.26
CA VAL A 206 31.51 -13.15 -14.31
C VAL A 206 32.95 -13.10 -14.81
N PHE A 207 33.17 -12.36 -15.89
CA PHE A 207 34.49 -12.04 -16.43
C PHE A 207 34.78 -10.56 -16.25
N THR A 208 35.89 -10.26 -15.56
CA THR A 208 36.35 -8.91 -15.26
C THR A 208 37.66 -8.65 -16.02
N PRO A 209 37.67 -7.78 -17.05
CA PRO A 209 38.92 -7.43 -17.76
C PRO A 209 40.00 -6.91 -16.80
N THR A 210 41.25 -7.37 -16.94
CA THR A 210 42.38 -6.92 -16.10
C THR A 210 42.90 -5.53 -16.47
N GLN A 211 42.48 -5.03 -17.64
CA GLN A 211 42.75 -3.67 -18.10
C GLN A 211 41.45 -3.07 -18.63
N GLN A 212 41.30 -1.75 -18.49
CA GLN A 212 40.19 -1.02 -19.08
C GLN A 212 40.13 -1.26 -20.59
N LEU A 213 38.91 -1.44 -21.10
CA LEU A 213 38.66 -1.61 -22.53
C LEU A 213 38.95 -0.30 -23.26
N ALA A 214 39.27 -0.39 -24.56
CA ALA A 214 39.54 0.78 -25.38
C ALA A 214 38.22 1.50 -25.72
N PHE A 215 38.26 2.84 -25.81
CA PHE A 215 37.14 3.65 -26.27
C PHE A 215 36.78 3.36 -27.74
N ASN A 216 35.49 3.47 -28.08
CA ASN A 216 34.94 3.29 -29.43
C ASN A 216 35.40 1.99 -30.11
N ARG A 217 35.44 0.89 -29.35
CA ARG A 217 35.96 -0.39 -29.83
C ARG A 217 34.89 -1.46 -29.72
N GLN A 218 34.76 -2.27 -30.77
CA GLN A 218 33.86 -3.41 -30.77
C GLN A 218 34.56 -4.63 -30.16
N TYR A 219 33.89 -5.29 -29.24
CA TYR A 219 34.32 -6.53 -28.62
C TYR A 219 33.34 -7.66 -28.95
N THR A 220 33.87 -8.87 -29.10
CA THR A 220 33.12 -10.10 -29.31
C THR A 220 33.25 -10.98 -28.07
N ILE A 221 32.09 -11.35 -27.53
CA ILE A 221 31.95 -12.36 -26.47
C ILE A 221 31.75 -13.70 -27.18
N ASP A 222 32.72 -14.59 -27.05
CA ASP A 222 32.67 -15.95 -27.56
C ASP A 222 32.56 -16.93 -26.39
N LEU A 223 31.51 -17.73 -26.36
CA LEU A 223 31.34 -18.84 -25.42
C LEU A 223 31.18 -20.12 -26.23
N THR A 224 32.17 -21.01 -26.22
CA THR A 224 32.10 -22.25 -27.00
C THR A 224 31.11 -23.24 -26.40
N ALA A 225 30.59 -24.15 -27.23
CA ALA A 225 29.85 -25.33 -26.74
C ALA A 225 30.75 -26.17 -25.80
N GLY A 226 30.14 -26.92 -24.89
CA GLY A 226 30.87 -27.79 -23.95
C GLY A 226 30.99 -27.28 -22.51
N VAL A 227 30.26 -26.23 -22.12
CA VAL A 227 30.15 -25.83 -20.70
C VAL A 227 29.38 -26.92 -19.94
N GLU A 228 29.98 -27.51 -18.92
CA GLU A 228 29.44 -28.66 -18.18
C GLU A 228 28.60 -28.19 -16.98
N SER A 229 27.53 -28.92 -16.66
CA SER A 229 26.75 -28.71 -15.43
C SER A 229 27.57 -29.17 -14.21
N ALA A 230 27.54 -28.40 -13.12
CA ALA A 230 28.20 -28.78 -11.86
C ALA A 230 27.55 -30.02 -11.21
N SER A 231 26.29 -30.32 -11.55
CA SER A 231 25.51 -31.43 -10.99
C SER A 231 25.40 -32.64 -11.94
N GLY A 232 26.12 -32.61 -13.07
CA GLY A 232 25.96 -33.56 -14.16
C GLY A 232 24.79 -33.17 -15.08
N GLY A 233 24.88 -33.50 -16.37
CA GLY A 233 23.91 -33.06 -17.37
C GLY A 233 24.49 -33.04 -18.78
N ARG A 234 23.69 -32.59 -19.76
CA ARG A 234 24.20 -32.35 -21.11
C ARG A 234 24.91 -30.99 -21.13
N PRO A 235 26.17 -30.91 -21.62
CA PRO A 235 26.87 -29.65 -21.68
C PRO A 235 26.22 -28.73 -22.71
N LEU A 236 26.51 -27.43 -22.62
CA LEU A 236 26.00 -26.40 -23.54
C LEU A 236 26.17 -26.85 -25.00
N PRO A 237 25.07 -27.07 -25.75
CA PRO A 237 25.11 -27.73 -27.07
C PRO A 237 25.64 -26.83 -28.18
N THR A 238 25.37 -25.54 -28.08
CA THR A 238 25.66 -24.54 -29.11
C THR A 238 26.46 -23.39 -28.52
N ALA A 239 27.50 -22.98 -29.24
CA ALA A 239 28.27 -21.81 -28.87
C ALA A 239 27.40 -20.54 -28.91
N TYR A 240 27.63 -19.64 -27.96
CA TYR A 240 27.07 -18.30 -27.96
C TYR A 240 28.09 -17.29 -28.51
N HIS A 241 27.62 -16.41 -29.38
CA HIS A 241 28.41 -15.34 -29.97
C HIS A 241 27.65 -14.01 -29.83
N GLY A 242 28.21 -13.08 -29.06
CA GLY A 242 27.67 -11.75 -28.86
C GLY A 242 28.68 -10.67 -29.23
N THR A 243 28.22 -9.47 -29.59
CA THR A 243 29.12 -8.31 -29.76
C THR A 243 28.63 -7.10 -29.01
N PHE A 244 29.52 -6.23 -28.56
CA PHE A 244 29.16 -4.92 -28.00
C PHE A 244 30.20 -3.87 -28.37
N THR A 245 29.83 -2.59 -28.30
CA THR A 245 30.72 -1.47 -28.61
C THR A 245 30.85 -0.55 -27.41
N THR A 246 32.09 -0.25 -27.01
CA THR A 246 32.37 0.64 -25.88
C THR A 246 32.11 2.10 -26.22
N VAL A 247 31.88 2.92 -25.19
CA VAL A 247 31.70 4.37 -25.28
C VAL A 247 32.80 5.03 -26.14
N PRO A 248 32.45 5.96 -27.05
CA PRO A 248 33.43 6.78 -27.76
C PRO A 248 33.90 7.97 -26.94
N LEU A 249 34.98 8.63 -27.38
CA LEU A 249 35.41 9.91 -26.81
C LEU A 249 34.31 10.98 -27.00
N PRO A 250 34.12 11.88 -26.01
CA PRO A 250 33.03 12.84 -26.02
C PRO A 250 33.21 13.88 -27.10
N ARG A 251 32.10 14.26 -27.73
CA ARG A 251 32.01 15.32 -28.74
C ARG A 251 30.59 15.88 -28.77
N ILE A 252 30.48 17.17 -29.07
CA ILE A 252 29.20 17.85 -29.30
C ILE A 252 28.71 17.50 -30.71
N THR A 253 27.50 16.95 -30.81
CA THR A 253 26.87 16.58 -32.08
C THR A 253 25.97 17.66 -32.65
N GLY A 254 25.49 18.58 -31.81
CA GLY A 254 24.68 19.72 -32.25
C GLY A 254 24.09 20.51 -31.07
N THR A 255 23.35 21.57 -31.39
CA THR A 255 22.61 22.39 -30.43
C THR A 255 21.20 22.66 -30.94
N ASP A 256 20.28 22.92 -30.02
CA ASP A 256 18.95 23.48 -30.32
C ASP A 256 18.69 24.68 -29.40
N PRO A 257 18.50 25.90 -29.91
CA PRO A 257 18.55 26.30 -31.32
C PRO A 257 19.90 26.02 -32.01
N THR A 258 19.86 25.75 -33.31
CA THR A 258 21.06 25.63 -34.15
C THR A 258 21.67 27.01 -34.43
N ASP A 259 22.99 27.08 -34.65
CA ASP A 259 23.67 28.32 -35.07
C ASP A 259 23.04 28.92 -36.35
N GLY A 260 22.82 30.22 -36.35
CA GLY A 260 22.13 30.97 -37.39
C GLY A 260 20.59 30.88 -37.36
N ASN A 261 19.97 30.24 -36.37
CA ASN A 261 18.50 30.18 -36.28
C ASN A 261 17.93 31.59 -36.04
N THR A 262 17.11 32.09 -36.97
CA THR A 262 16.50 33.44 -36.89
C THR A 262 15.04 33.41 -36.46
N GLN A 263 14.48 32.23 -36.24
CA GLN A 263 13.07 31.97 -35.94
C GLN A 263 12.93 30.98 -34.78
N ALA A 264 13.84 31.07 -33.80
CA ALA A 264 13.75 30.21 -32.62
C ALA A 264 12.47 30.56 -31.82
N PRO A 265 11.71 29.58 -31.31
CA PRO A 265 10.51 29.86 -30.53
C PRO A 265 10.80 30.84 -29.38
N TYR A 266 9.87 31.75 -29.07
CA TYR A 266 10.08 32.75 -28.02
C TYR A 266 10.19 32.16 -26.60
N TYR A 267 9.92 30.86 -26.43
CA TYR A 267 10.04 30.09 -25.20
C TYR A 267 11.16 29.03 -25.26
N THR A 268 12.01 29.09 -26.28
CA THR A 268 13.08 28.09 -26.48
C THR A 268 14.09 28.14 -25.34
N GLY A 269 14.47 26.99 -24.80
CA GLY A 269 15.71 26.88 -24.01
C GLY A 269 16.94 26.80 -24.91
N PHE A 270 18.06 26.35 -24.36
CA PHE A 270 19.25 25.97 -25.11
C PHE A 270 19.66 24.55 -24.76
N THR A 271 19.78 23.68 -25.76
CA THR A 271 20.13 22.27 -25.58
C THR A 271 21.42 21.95 -26.32
N ILE A 272 22.31 21.19 -25.69
CA ILE A 272 23.55 20.68 -26.29
C ILE A 272 23.45 19.17 -26.38
N PHE A 273 23.63 18.61 -27.58
CA PHE A 273 23.59 17.17 -27.81
C PHE A 273 25.00 16.59 -27.88
N PHE A 274 25.21 15.44 -27.25
CA PHE A 274 26.49 14.74 -27.19
C PHE A 274 26.40 13.34 -27.82
N ASN A 275 27.53 12.82 -28.31
CA ASN A 275 27.63 11.46 -28.83
C ASN A 275 27.74 10.38 -27.73
N THR A 276 28.04 10.77 -26.49
CA THR A 276 28.29 9.88 -25.34
C THR A 276 27.81 10.58 -24.06
N PRO A 277 27.53 9.85 -22.97
CA PRO A 277 27.24 10.47 -21.68
C PRO A 277 28.37 11.42 -21.23
N ILE A 278 28.01 12.57 -20.69
CA ILE A 278 28.95 13.57 -20.16
C ILE A 278 28.81 13.74 -18.64
N ASN A 279 29.77 14.41 -18.00
CA ASN A 279 29.63 14.89 -16.63
C ASN A 279 28.90 16.25 -16.62
N PRO A 280 27.63 16.33 -16.17
CA PRO A 280 26.82 17.55 -16.25
C PRO A 280 27.43 18.74 -15.48
N ALA A 281 28.17 18.47 -14.41
CA ALA A 281 28.81 19.51 -13.59
C ALA A 281 29.87 20.32 -14.36
N THR A 282 30.37 19.78 -15.48
CA THR A 282 31.38 20.45 -16.31
C THR A 282 30.79 21.34 -17.40
N VAL A 283 29.48 21.31 -17.64
CA VAL A 283 28.86 22.04 -18.76
C VAL A 283 28.74 23.53 -18.46
N MET A 284 28.08 23.91 -17.36
CA MET A 284 27.83 25.33 -17.03
C MET A 284 29.11 26.18 -16.90
N PRO A 285 30.20 25.71 -16.26
CA PRO A 285 31.46 26.46 -16.22
C PRO A 285 32.08 26.72 -17.61
N ASN A 286 31.70 25.94 -18.63
CA ASN A 286 32.17 26.05 -20.00
C ASN A 286 31.20 26.81 -20.93
N LEU A 287 30.15 27.43 -20.39
CA LEU A 287 29.18 28.21 -21.17
C LEU A 287 29.26 29.70 -20.83
N GLN A 288 29.31 30.54 -21.86
CA GLN A 288 29.14 31.99 -21.73
C GLN A 288 28.05 32.45 -22.70
N MET A 289 27.02 33.14 -22.22
CA MET A 289 25.92 33.62 -23.05
C MET A 289 25.86 35.16 -23.04
N THR A 290 25.52 35.74 -24.19
CA THR A 290 25.23 37.17 -24.35
C THR A 290 23.86 37.34 -25.01
N PRO A 291 22.87 38.00 -24.36
CA PRO A 291 22.90 38.52 -22.99
C PRO A 291 23.15 37.44 -21.92
N PRO A 292 23.78 37.78 -20.78
CA PRO A 292 24.00 36.82 -19.70
C PRO A 292 22.68 36.41 -19.02
N PHE A 293 22.60 35.17 -18.54
CA PHE A 293 21.51 34.68 -17.70
C PHE A 293 21.82 34.91 -16.20
N SER A 294 20.78 35.00 -15.36
CA SER A 294 20.95 35.03 -13.89
C SER A 294 21.17 33.62 -13.33
N PRO A 295 22.16 33.36 -12.47
CA PRO A 295 22.38 32.04 -11.86
C PRO A 295 21.19 31.54 -11.02
N THR A 296 20.38 32.45 -10.47
CA THR A 296 19.21 32.12 -9.63
C THR A 296 17.95 31.76 -10.43
N GLN A 297 17.96 31.97 -11.75
CA GLN A 297 16.79 31.77 -12.64
C GLN A 297 17.09 30.76 -13.76
N VAL A 298 18.07 29.89 -13.54
CA VAL A 298 18.51 28.90 -14.52
C VAL A 298 18.23 27.50 -13.99
N TYR A 299 17.45 26.75 -14.75
CA TYR A 299 17.20 25.34 -14.50
C TYR A 299 17.93 24.50 -15.54
N THR A 300 18.76 23.57 -15.09
CA THR A 300 19.48 22.66 -15.97
C THR A 300 19.25 21.22 -15.59
N TYR A 301 19.13 20.36 -16.59
CA TYR A 301 19.20 18.92 -16.38
C TYR A 301 19.90 18.26 -17.56
N PHE A 302 20.47 17.09 -17.29
CA PHE A 302 21.03 16.23 -18.32
C PHE A 302 20.08 15.06 -18.56
N SER A 303 19.64 14.88 -19.80
CA SER A 303 18.86 13.74 -20.23
C SER A 303 19.80 12.62 -20.66
N PRO A 304 19.90 11.50 -19.91
CA PRO A 304 20.73 10.36 -20.31
C PRO A 304 20.15 9.62 -21.52
N TYR A 305 18.85 9.77 -21.80
CA TYR A 305 18.15 9.06 -22.87
C TYR A 305 18.63 9.49 -24.27
N ASP A 306 18.71 10.80 -24.52
CA ASP A 306 19.17 11.37 -25.79
C ASP A 306 20.56 12.04 -25.69
N ARG A 307 21.21 11.95 -24.52
CA ARG A 307 22.53 12.51 -24.20
C ARG A 307 22.58 14.00 -24.47
N SER A 308 21.59 14.70 -23.92
CA SER A 308 21.44 16.13 -24.12
C SER A 308 21.48 16.88 -22.79
N PHE A 309 22.11 18.05 -22.79
CA PHE A 309 22.11 18.96 -21.65
C PHE A 309 21.14 20.10 -21.96
N HIS A 310 20.10 20.23 -21.16
CA HIS A 310 19.09 21.27 -21.31
C HIS A 310 19.38 22.43 -20.37
N LEU A 311 19.42 23.63 -20.94
CA LEU A 311 19.54 24.89 -20.25
C LEU A 311 18.23 25.67 -20.43
N HIS A 312 17.46 25.78 -19.36
CA HIS A 312 16.28 26.64 -19.29
C HIS A 312 16.64 27.93 -18.56
N PHE A 313 16.26 29.05 -19.16
CA PHE A 313 16.52 30.39 -18.65
C PHE A 313 15.39 31.32 -19.10
N ASP A 314 15.32 32.54 -18.56
CA ASP A 314 14.33 33.52 -18.98
C ASP A 314 14.65 34.08 -20.38
N VAL A 315 13.94 33.57 -21.37
CA VAL A 315 14.19 33.82 -22.79
C VAL A 315 13.37 35.01 -23.25
N ARG A 316 14.06 36.05 -23.70
CA ARG A 316 13.45 37.28 -24.19
C ARG A 316 13.02 37.10 -25.65
N PRO A 317 11.79 37.48 -26.03
CA PRO A 317 11.35 37.47 -27.43
C PRO A 317 12.13 38.48 -28.27
N SER A 318 12.14 38.29 -29.59
CA SER A 318 12.82 39.18 -30.57
C SER A 318 14.31 39.46 -30.32
N THR A 319 14.96 38.69 -29.44
CA THR A 319 16.30 38.95 -28.91
C THR A 319 17.32 38.03 -29.58
N SER A 320 18.48 38.60 -29.92
CA SER A 320 19.61 37.83 -30.44
C SER A 320 20.48 37.36 -29.28
N TYR A 321 20.79 36.07 -29.26
CA TYR A 321 21.66 35.41 -28.30
C TYR A 321 22.92 34.89 -28.98
N THR A 322 24.04 34.98 -28.27
CA THR A 322 25.29 34.31 -28.60
C THR A 322 25.67 33.41 -27.43
N VAL A 323 25.86 32.11 -27.68
CA VAL A 323 26.34 31.12 -26.70
C VAL A 323 27.72 30.64 -27.11
N HIS A 324 28.72 30.93 -26.29
CA HIS A 324 30.08 30.42 -26.42
C HIS A 324 30.22 29.15 -25.58
N ILE A 325 30.59 28.05 -26.22
CA ILE A 325 30.84 26.74 -25.60
C ILE A 325 32.34 26.47 -25.64
N ALA A 326 32.96 26.31 -24.46
CA ALA A 326 34.38 26.04 -24.29
C ALA A 326 34.68 24.52 -24.39
N PRO A 327 35.94 24.13 -24.71
CA PRO A 327 36.28 22.76 -25.07
C PRO A 327 36.39 21.78 -23.88
N ASP A 328 36.35 22.28 -22.64
CA ASP A 328 36.68 21.51 -21.43
C ASP A 328 35.46 20.85 -20.77
N ILE A 329 34.36 20.65 -21.51
CA ILE A 329 33.27 19.76 -21.09
C ILE A 329 33.78 18.32 -21.11
N THR A 330 33.68 17.59 -20.00
CA THR A 330 34.24 16.23 -19.89
C THR A 330 33.19 15.12 -19.80
N ASP A 331 33.58 13.90 -20.18
CA ASP A 331 32.86 12.68 -19.82
C ASP A 331 33.14 12.25 -18.37
N PRO A 332 32.46 11.21 -17.83
CA PRO A 332 32.76 10.65 -16.51
C PRO A 332 34.18 10.10 -16.36
N TYR A 333 34.91 9.89 -17.46
CA TYR A 333 36.28 9.38 -17.50
C TYR A 333 37.33 10.51 -17.57
N GLY A 334 36.90 11.78 -17.60
CA GLY A 334 37.77 12.95 -17.65
C GLY A 334 38.27 13.33 -19.05
N ASN A 335 37.77 12.71 -20.12
CA ASN A 335 38.09 13.12 -21.49
C ASN A 335 37.30 14.39 -21.85
N ALA A 336 37.95 15.39 -22.39
CA ALA A 336 37.30 16.64 -22.83
C ALA A 336 36.75 16.53 -24.26
N THR A 337 35.65 17.24 -24.54
CA THR A 337 35.06 17.33 -25.89
C THR A 337 36.00 17.95 -26.93
N GLY A 338 36.90 18.85 -26.50
CA GLY A 338 37.88 19.49 -27.37
C GLY A 338 37.29 20.45 -28.41
N GLN A 339 35.98 20.73 -28.35
CA GLN A 339 35.27 21.58 -29.31
C GLN A 339 34.95 22.94 -28.72
N THR A 340 35.32 24.00 -29.43
CA THR A 340 34.83 25.35 -29.17
C THR A 340 33.75 25.69 -30.19
N LEU A 341 32.58 26.13 -29.73
CA LEU A 341 31.44 26.47 -30.59
C LEU A 341 30.86 27.82 -30.18
N ASP A 342 30.59 28.66 -31.18
CA ASP A 342 29.83 29.90 -31.00
C ASP A 342 28.47 29.71 -31.68
N VAL A 343 27.39 29.71 -30.91
CA VAL A 343 26.03 29.49 -31.41
C VAL A 343 25.25 30.80 -31.33
N HIS A 344 24.79 31.28 -32.48
CA HIS A 344 24.02 32.50 -32.61
C HIS A 344 22.58 32.14 -32.96
N PHE A 345 21.62 32.65 -32.20
CA PHE A 345 20.22 32.52 -32.57
C PHE A 345 19.42 33.76 -32.22
N ARG A 346 18.27 33.93 -32.87
CA ARG A 346 17.31 34.99 -32.58
C ARG A 346 15.94 34.40 -32.33
N THR A 347 15.35 34.78 -31.21
CA THR A 347 14.00 34.38 -30.83
C THR A 347 12.97 35.15 -31.63
N GLN A 348 11.84 34.50 -31.93
CA GLN A 348 10.71 35.13 -32.60
C GLN A 348 10.05 36.19 -31.70
N PRO A 349 9.34 37.17 -32.30
CA PRO A 349 8.41 38.01 -31.55
C PRO A 349 7.29 37.18 -30.94
N ARG A 350 6.86 37.54 -29.73
CA ARG A 350 5.69 36.92 -29.11
C ARG A 350 4.41 37.40 -29.83
N PRO A 351 3.53 36.50 -30.30
CA PRO A 351 2.29 36.92 -30.97
C PRO A 351 1.40 37.72 -30.01
N PRO A 352 0.56 38.63 -30.53
CA PRO A 352 -0.39 39.35 -29.69
C PRO A 352 -1.42 38.38 -29.11
N SER A 353 -1.65 38.45 -27.81
CA SER A 353 -2.59 37.58 -27.12
C SER A 353 -3.27 38.31 -25.96
N ALA A 354 -4.44 37.83 -25.57
CA ALA A 354 -5.19 38.33 -24.44
C ALA A 354 -5.86 37.16 -23.72
N ASN A 355 -5.76 37.10 -22.39
CA ASN A 355 -6.44 36.10 -21.57
C ASN A 355 -7.00 36.77 -20.31
N LEU A 356 -8.10 36.22 -19.80
CA LEU A 356 -8.70 36.61 -18.53
C LEU A 356 -7.88 36.01 -17.38
N VAL A 357 -7.57 36.83 -16.38
CA VAL A 357 -6.99 36.38 -15.11
C VAL A 357 -8.15 36.15 -14.16
N THR A 358 -8.56 34.89 -14.03
CA THR A 358 -9.76 34.47 -13.28
C THR A 358 -9.47 33.21 -12.47
N PRO A 359 -10.24 32.91 -11.40
CA PRO A 359 -10.04 31.71 -10.59
C PRO A 359 -10.39 30.41 -11.32
N GLY A 360 -11.02 30.50 -12.50
CA GLY A 360 -11.44 29.38 -13.33
C GLY A 360 -12.54 29.77 -14.30
N ALA A 361 -13.24 28.77 -14.85
CA ALA A 361 -14.37 29.00 -15.76
C ALA A 361 -15.55 29.71 -15.09
N VAL A 362 -15.74 29.49 -13.78
CA VAL A 362 -16.73 30.16 -12.94
C VAL A 362 -15.99 30.86 -11.80
N GLY A 363 -16.40 32.09 -11.47
CA GLY A 363 -15.88 32.85 -10.33
C GLY A 363 -16.99 33.57 -9.58
N THR A 364 -16.86 33.68 -8.26
CA THR A 364 -17.77 34.46 -7.43
C THR A 364 -17.26 35.87 -7.21
N TYR A 365 -18.20 36.82 -7.14
CA TYR A 365 -17.93 38.24 -6.98
C TYR A 365 -18.88 38.84 -5.94
N SER A 366 -18.33 39.67 -5.06
CA SER A 366 -19.11 40.42 -4.09
C SER A 366 -19.94 41.51 -4.77
N ALA A 367 -21.24 41.53 -4.48
CA ALA A 367 -22.15 42.59 -4.93
C ALA A 367 -21.88 43.95 -4.23
N TYR A 368 -20.99 44.00 -3.24
CA TYR A 368 -20.64 45.22 -2.51
C TYR A 368 -19.43 45.96 -3.09
N ASN A 369 -18.61 45.30 -3.90
CA ASN A 369 -17.35 45.84 -4.42
C ASN A 369 -17.45 46.12 -5.93
N PRO A 370 -16.68 47.09 -6.46
CA PRO A 370 -16.52 47.27 -7.90
C PRO A 370 -16.15 45.96 -8.60
N THR A 371 -16.97 45.52 -9.55
CA THR A 371 -16.72 44.24 -10.22
C THR A 371 -15.64 44.40 -11.29
N ARG A 372 -14.49 43.79 -11.05
CA ARG A 372 -13.29 43.90 -11.89
C ARG A 372 -12.76 42.54 -12.30
N VAL A 373 -12.08 42.49 -13.44
CA VAL A 373 -11.35 41.30 -13.89
C VAL A 373 -9.95 41.69 -14.33
N GLY A 374 -8.97 40.81 -14.08
CA GLY A 374 -7.62 40.98 -14.60
C GLY A 374 -7.55 40.56 -16.07
N LEU A 375 -6.75 41.27 -16.84
CA LEU A 375 -6.45 41.00 -18.25
C LEU A 375 -4.95 40.82 -18.39
N ARG A 376 -4.54 39.63 -18.82
CA ARG A 376 -3.16 39.35 -19.21
C ARG A 376 -3.04 39.52 -20.71
N THR A 377 -2.33 40.55 -21.16
CA THR A 377 -2.18 40.90 -22.57
C THR A 377 -0.72 40.91 -23.02
N VAL A 378 -0.48 40.60 -24.29
CA VAL A 378 0.84 40.71 -24.93
C VAL A 378 0.68 41.53 -26.20
N ASN A 379 1.49 42.58 -26.37
CA ASN A 379 1.54 43.38 -27.61
C ASN A 379 0.17 43.95 -28.07
N LEU A 380 -0.70 44.30 -27.11
CA LEU A 380 -2.01 44.92 -27.36
C LEU A 380 -2.13 46.28 -26.67
N SER A 381 -2.76 47.23 -27.35
CA SER A 381 -3.11 48.54 -26.78
C SER A 381 -4.55 48.61 -26.28
N GLN A 382 -5.42 47.69 -26.74
CA GLN A 382 -6.83 47.59 -26.35
C GLN A 382 -7.28 46.12 -26.34
N ALA A 383 -8.24 45.79 -25.48
CA ALA A 383 -8.90 44.49 -25.41
C ALA A 383 -10.42 44.62 -25.60
N SER A 384 -11.03 43.73 -26.37
CA SER A 384 -12.46 43.74 -26.70
C SER A 384 -13.23 42.82 -25.76
N LEU A 385 -14.16 43.37 -24.98
CA LEU A 385 -14.95 42.62 -24.00
C LEU A 385 -16.46 42.73 -24.28
N ARG A 386 -17.17 41.63 -24.02
CA ARG A 386 -18.64 41.54 -24.06
C ARG A 386 -19.17 40.89 -22.79
N LEU A 387 -20.14 41.53 -22.15
CA LEU A 387 -20.77 41.07 -20.92
C LEU A 387 -22.26 40.77 -21.16
N TYR A 388 -22.69 39.57 -20.82
CA TYR A 388 -24.07 39.12 -20.92
C TYR A 388 -24.66 38.82 -19.54
N ARG A 389 -25.94 39.14 -19.32
CA ARG A 389 -26.73 38.65 -18.19
C ARG A 389 -27.32 37.28 -18.54
N MET A 390 -27.30 36.34 -17.61
CA MET A 390 -27.89 35.01 -17.74
C MET A 390 -28.93 34.74 -16.65
N GLU A 391 -29.82 33.78 -16.90
CA GLU A 391 -30.73 33.25 -15.89
C GLU A 391 -29.96 32.36 -14.89
N PRO A 392 -30.37 32.26 -13.61
CA PRO A 392 -29.72 31.38 -12.62
C PRO A 392 -29.54 29.93 -13.09
N GLU A 393 -30.50 29.38 -13.83
CA GLU A 393 -30.49 28.02 -14.35
C GLU A 393 -29.36 27.77 -15.37
N SER A 394 -28.73 28.82 -15.88
CA SER A 394 -27.53 28.71 -16.71
C SER A 394 -26.36 28.03 -15.96
N LEU A 395 -26.34 28.03 -14.63
CA LEU A 395 -25.29 27.36 -13.83
C LEU A 395 -25.26 25.84 -14.02
N PHE A 396 -26.37 25.20 -14.42
CA PHE A 396 -26.39 23.76 -14.73
C PHE A 396 -25.56 23.40 -15.98
N ASP A 397 -25.26 24.38 -16.83
CA ASP A 397 -24.66 24.19 -18.16
C ASP A 397 -23.23 24.76 -18.24
N SER A 398 -22.56 24.91 -17.09
CA SER A 398 -21.30 25.66 -16.92
C SER A 398 -20.13 25.27 -17.86
N PHE A 399 -20.21 24.13 -18.54
CA PHE A 399 -19.37 23.77 -19.70
C PHE A 399 -20.06 24.15 -21.01
N TYR A 400 -20.25 25.44 -21.25
CA TYR A 400 -20.68 25.90 -22.57
C TYR A 400 -19.58 25.61 -23.58
N GLY A 401 -19.84 24.73 -24.55
CA GLY A 401 -19.10 24.73 -25.83
C GLY A 401 -19.19 26.11 -26.52
N ASP A 402 -18.70 26.26 -27.75
CA ASP A 402 -18.54 27.56 -28.45
C ASP A 402 -19.80 28.45 -28.59
N GLN A 403 -20.98 28.01 -28.14
CA GLN A 403 -22.26 28.71 -28.26
C GLN A 403 -22.54 29.62 -27.05
N ILE A 404 -23.11 30.80 -27.30
CA ILE A 404 -23.67 31.68 -26.26
C ILE A 404 -25.08 31.18 -25.94
N PRO A 405 -25.51 31.05 -24.67
CA PRO A 405 -26.87 30.62 -24.33
C PRO A 405 -27.92 31.51 -25.03
N GLY A 406 -28.93 30.89 -25.65
CA GLY A 406 -29.92 31.63 -26.44
C GLY A 406 -30.78 32.62 -25.64
N ASN A 407 -30.80 32.49 -24.31
CA ASN A 407 -31.48 33.36 -23.36
C ASN A 407 -30.56 34.45 -22.75
N ALA A 408 -29.26 34.49 -23.11
CA ALA A 408 -28.34 35.48 -22.59
C ALA A 408 -28.61 36.88 -23.18
N VAL A 409 -28.64 37.91 -22.34
CA VAL A 409 -28.90 39.30 -22.73
C VAL A 409 -27.60 40.09 -22.72
N LEU A 410 -27.17 40.64 -23.86
CA LEU A 410 -25.99 41.51 -23.93
C LEU A 410 -26.24 42.80 -23.13
N LEU A 411 -25.41 43.04 -22.12
CA LEU A 411 -25.48 44.25 -21.28
C LEU A 411 -24.48 45.32 -21.73
N ARG A 412 -23.26 44.90 -22.08
CA ARG A 412 -22.18 45.83 -22.41
C ARG A 412 -21.21 45.20 -23.41
N GLU A 413 -20.74 46.02 -24.34
CA GLU A 413 -19.66 45.72 -25.27
C GLU A 413 -18.75 46.95 -25.34
N TRP A 414 -17.45 46.78 -25.10
CA TRP A 414 -16.51 47.90 -25.07
C TRP A 414 -15.07 47.47 -25.41
N GLN A 415 -14.24 48.47 -25.69
CA GLN A 415 -12.80 48.31 -25.85
C GLN A 415 -12.11 48.85 -24.59
N GLU A 416 -11.50 47.98 -23.79
CA GLU A 416 -10.73 48.36 -22.61
C GLU A 416 -9.33 48.84 -23.05
N PRO A 417 -8.91 50.06 -22.69
CA PRO A 417 -7.55 50.52 -22.96
C PRO A 417 -6.54 49.81 -22.04
N ILE A 418 -5.44 49.31 -22.60
CA ILE A 418 -4.35 48.71 -21.83
C ILE A 418 -3.39 49.82 -21.39
N THR A 419 -3.34 50.08 -20.07
CA THR A 419 -2.62 51.22 -19.48
C THR A 419 -1.10 51.10 -19.54
N THR A 420 -0.56 49.90 -19.63
CA THR A 420 0.87 49.63 -19.82
C THR A 420 1.19 49.61 -21.31
N SER A 421 1.55 50.77 -21.89
CA SER A 421 2.18 50.76 -23.23
C SER A 421 3.56 50.11 -23.12
N PRO A 422 3.88 49.07 -23.89
CA PRO A 422 5.19 48.43 -23.80
C PRO A 422 6.30 49.44 -24.13
N SER A 423 7.26 49.61 -23.23
CA SER A 423 8.54 50.25 -23.54
C SER A 423 9.31 49.41 -24.56
N GLU A 424 10.33 49.96 -25.22
CA GLU A 424 11.23 49.17 -26.08
C GLU A 424 11.86 47.99 -25.32
N GLU A 425 12.02 48.10 -23.99
CA GLU A 425 12.56 47.04 -23.12
C GLU A 425 11.53 45.97 -22.73
N ASN A 426 10.24 46.29 -22.64
CA ASN A 426 9.18 45.37 -22.20
C ASN A 426 8.34 44.81 -23.38
N GLN A 427 8.76 45.05 -24.62
CA GLN A 427 8.05 44.61 -25.81
C GLN A 427 8.07 43.07 -25.93
N GLY A 428 6.88 42.45 -25.88
CA GLY A 428 6.72 40.99 -25.91
C GLY A 428 6.58 40.31 -24.55
N MET A 429 6.72 41.04 -23.44
CA MET A 429 6.37 40.55 -22.10
C MET A 429 4.86 40.62 -21.87
N PRO A 430 4.26 39.71 -21.09
CA PRO A 430 2.86 39.81 -20.69
C PRO A 430 2.70 40.99 -19.73
N THR A 431 1.73 41.85 -20.01
CA THR A 431 1.29 42.91 -19.10
C THR A 431 -0.04 42.52 -18.48
N VAL A 432 -0.20 42.79 -17.19
CA VAL A 432 -1.47 42.63 -16.49
C VAL A 432 -2.13 44.00 -16.35
N SER A 433 -3.39 44.10 -16.72
CA SER A 433 -4.23 45.30 -16.56
C SER A 433 -5.59 44.90 -15.99
N ARG A 434 -6.41 45.87 -15.57
CA ARG A 434 -7.70 45.61 -14.94
C ARG A 434 -8.82 46.27 -15.72
N ALA A 435 -9.91 45.54 -15.95
CA ALA A 435 -11.11 46.06 -16.59
C ALA A 435 -12.26 46.17 -15.59
N ASN A 436 -12.91 47.33 -15.55
CA ASN A 436 -14.17 47.51 -14.80
C ASN A 436 -15.33 46.99 -15.64
N LEU A 437 -16.13 46.07 -15.08
CA LEU A 437 -17.21 45.42 -15.83
C LEU A 437 -18.49 46.27 -15.87
N ALA A 438 -18.78 47.00 -14.80
CA ALA A 438 -19.87 47.99 -14.79
C ALA A 438 -19.45 49.30 -15.50
N GLU A 439 -20.38 49.94 -16.21
CA GLU A 439 -20.11 51.15 -17.00
C GLU A 439 -19.76 52.36 -16.12
N ASP A 440 -20.36 52.46 -14.93
CA ASP A 440 -20.08 53.47 -13.93
C ASP A 440 -18.85 53.14 -13.05
N GLY A 441 -18.22 51.99 -13.29
CA GLY A 441 -17.12 51.48 -12.48
C GLY A 441 -17.53 50.92 -11.11
N GLY A 442 -18.84 50.73 -10.88
CA GLY A 442 -19.41 50.18 -9.64
C GLY A 442 -19.51 48.66 -9.61
N ALA A 443 -20.33 48.15 -8.68
CA ALA A 443 -20.67 46.74 -8.56
C ALA A 443 -21.77 46.35 -9.56
N LEU A 444 -21.71 45.13 -10.09
CA LEU A 444 -22.84 44.56 -10.84
C LEU A 444 -23.98 44.16 -9.88
N GLU A 445 -25.21 44.25 -10.35
CA GLU A 445 -26.38 43.74 -9.60
C GLU A 445 -26.27 42.24 -9.36
N PRO A 446 -26.81 41.70 -8.24
CA PRO A 446 -26.75 40.27 -7.96
C PRO A 446 -27.30 39.41 -9.12
N GLY A 447 -26.54 38.39 -9.52
CA GLY A 447 -26.86 37.60 -10.69
C GLY A 447 -25.76 36.75 -11.28
N VAL A 448 -26.10 36.00 -12.33
CA VAL A 448 -25.18 35.26 -13.19
C VAL A 448 -24.89 36.05 -14.46
N TYR A 449 -23.62 36.14 -14.84
CA TYR A 449 -23.15 36.83 -16.04
C TYR A 449 -22.15 35.97 -16.82
N LEU A 450 -22.04 36.20 -18.12
CA LEU A 450 -21.00 35.62 -18.98
C LEU A 450 -20.15 36.76 -19.56
N LEU A 451 -18.87 36.75 -19.25
CA LEU A 451 -17.87 37.62 -19.83
C LEU A 451 -17.14 36.90 -20.96
N LEU A 452 -17.01 37.57 -22.10
CA LEU A 452 -16.21 37.12 -23.24
C LEU A 452 -15.11 38.14 -23.52
N LEU A 453 -13.88 37.66 -23.68
CA LEU A 453 -12.73 38.42 -24.15
C LEU A 453 -12.30 37.89 -25.52
N GLU A 454 -12.19 38.78 -26.49
CA GLU A 454 -11.73 38.38 -27.82
C GLU A 454 -10.21 38.14 -27.81
N ARG A 455 -9.80 37.00 -28.37
CA ARG A 455 -8.40 36.58 -28.42
C ARG A 455 -7.83 36.76 -29.83
N PRO A 456 -6.88 37.68 -30.06
CA PRO A 456 -6.28 37.87 -31.38
C PRO A 456 -5.53 36.65 -31.91
N ASP A 457 -4.97 35.85 -31.01
CA ASP A 457 -4.27 34.58 -31.27
C ASP A 457 -5.24 33.42 -31.56
N ALA A 458 -6.49 33.52 -31.12
CA ALA A 458 -7.53 32.52 -31.37
C ALA A 458 -8.90 33.18 -31.64
N PRO A 459 -9.11 33.83 -32.80
CA PRO A 459 -10.30 34.66 -33.06
C PRO A 459 -11.64 33.91 -33.00
N HIS A 460 -11.62 32.58 -33.18
CA HIS A 460 -12.80 31.73 -33.11
C HIS A 460 -13.09 31.18 -31.71
N TYR A 461 -12.18 31.37 -30.76
CA TYR A 461 -12.28 30.85 -29.40
C TYR A 461 -12.03 32.00 -28.41
N PRO A 462 -13.03 32.89 -28.18
CA PRO A 462 -12.90 33.92 -27.16
C PRO A 462 -12.65 33.28 -25.79
N ASP A 463 -11.91 33.96 -24.94
CA ASP A 463 -11.77 33.56 -23.55
C ASP A 463 -13.09 33.86 -22.81
N ARG A 464 -13.51 32.97 -21.91
CA ARG A 464 -14.87 33.00 -21.34
C ARG A 464 -14.82 32.83 -19.83
N HIS A 465 -15.64 33.58 -19.13
CA HIS A 465 -15.75 33.49 -17.68
C HIS A 465 -17.19 33.71 -17.22
N VAL A 466 -17.71 32.83 -16.37
CA VAL A 466 -19.03 32.97 -15.75
C VAL A 466 -18.88 33.63 -14.38
N LEU A 467 -19.54 34.76 -14.19
CA LEU A 467 -19.54 35.50 -12.93
C LEU A 467 -20.80 35.18 -12.14
N VAL A 468 -20.63 34.82 -10.88
CA VAL A 468 -21.72 34.69 -9.90
C VAL A 468 -21.58 35.86 -8.92
N VAL A 469 -22.35 36.91 -9.16
CA VAL A 469 -22.34 38.14 -8.35
C VAL A 469 -23.38 38.00 -7.25
N SER A 470 -22.96 38.06 -5.98
CA SER A 470 -23.83 37.81 -4.83
C SER A 470 -23.45 38.70 -3.64
N PRO A 471 -24.40 39.14 -2.81
CA PRO A 471 -24.10 39.74 -1.50
C PRO A 471 -23.82 38.69 -0.41
N ILE A 472 -24.10 37.41 -0.67
CA ILE A 472 -24.01 36.32 0.31
C ILE A 472 -23.08 35.22 -0.21
N ASN A 473 -22.22 34.70 0.67
CA ASN A 473 -21.50 33.46 0.47
C ASN A 473 -22.37 32.28 0.92
N LEU A 474 -22.48 31.26 0.08
CA LEU A 474 -23.04 29.98 0.47
C LEU A 474 -21.91 28.96 0.61
N THR A 475 -21.81 28.35 1.78
CA THR A 475 -21.04 27.13 2.00
C THR A 475 -22.00 25.95 1.88
N LEU A 476 -21.74 25.04 0.95
CA LEU A 476 -22.56 23.87 0.68
C LEU A 476 -21.82 22.61 1.17
N LYS A 477 -22.51 21.81 1.98
CA LYS A 477 -22.12 20.46 2.36
C LYS A 477 -23.16 19.49 1.81
N ALA A 478 -22.76 18.50 1.03
CA ALA A 478 -23.70 17.55 0.43
C ALA A 478 -23.15 16.12 0.44
N GLY A 479 -24.03 15.16 0.71
CA GLY A 479 -23.78 13.73 0.62
C GLY A 479 -24.93 13.00 -0.08
N GLU A 480 -24.92 11.66 -0.01
CA GLU A 480 -25.95 10.83 -0.66
C GLU A 480 -27.36 11.07 -0.09
N ARG A 481 -27.45 11.45 1.19
CA ARG A 481 -28.71 11.48 1.96
C ARG A 481 -29.12 12.85 2.48
N ASP A 482 -28.26 13.84 2.37
CA ASP A 482 -28.55 15.19 2.84
C ASP A 482 -27.73 16.25 2.11
N ALA A 483 -28.25 17.47 2.16
CA ALA A 483 -27.50 18.65 1.78
C ALA A 483 -27.80 19.78 2.77
N LEU A 484 -26.77 20.55 3.10
CA LEU A 484 -26.78 21.67 4.03
C LEU A 484 -26.10 22.87 3.39
N VAL A 485 -26.74 24.03 3.50
CA VAL A 485 -26.15 25.32 3.16
C VAL A 485 -26.02 26.17 4.41
N TRP A 486 -24.88 26.83 4.53
CA TRP A 486 -24.65 27.90 5.49
C TRP A 486 -24.42 29.22 4.74
N ALA A 487 -25.25 30.22 5.05
CA ALA A 487 -25.30 31.50 4.37
C ALA A 487 -24.70 32.63 5.22
N ASN A 488 -23.69 33.31 4.69
CA ASN A 488 -23.02 34.43 5.35
C ASN A 488 -23.04 35.69 4.47
N ASP A 489 -23.38 36.84 5.04
CA ASP A 489 -23.29 38.12 4.35
C ASP A 489 -21.82 38.49 4.08
N LEU A 490 -21.47 38.78 2.83
CA LEU A 490 -20.08 39.02 2.40
C LEU A 490 -19.48 40.32 2.93
N GLN A 491 -20.28 41.25 3.46
CA GLN A 491 -19.82 42.52 4.00
C GLN A 491 -19.65 42.49 5.52
N SER A 492 -20.66 42.00 6.24
CA SER A 492 -20.70 41.95 7.71
C SER A 492 -20.21 40.64 8.31
N GLY A 493 -20.22 39.56 7.51
CA GLY A 493 -19.95 38.19 7.93
C GLY A 493 -21.02 37.56 8.81
N GLN A 494 -22.14 38.23 9.06
CA GLN A 494 -23.22 37.66 9.87
C GLN A 494 -23.91 36.51 9.13
N PRO A 495 -24.36 35.46 9.85
CA PRO A 495 -25.25 34.47 9.28
C PRO A 495 -26.56 35.12 8.79
N VAL A 496 -27.09 34.65 7.66
CA VAL A 496 -28.28 35.24 7.02
C VAL A 496 -29.51 34.38 7.26
N PRO A 497 -30.45 34.79 8.12
CA PRO A 497 -31.69 34.07 8.36
C PRO A 497 -32.74 34.31 7.26
N ASP A 498 -33.74 33.44 7.21
CA ASP A 498 -34.93 33.55 6.35
C ASP A 498 -34.63 33.55 4.83
N LEU A 499 -33.45 33.08 4.41
CA LEU A 499 -33.07 32.90 3.02
C LEU A 499 -33.64 31.58 2.48
N THR A 500 -34.48 31.65 1.45
CA THR A 500 -35.02 30.44 0.81
C THR A 500 -34.06 29.92 -0.26
N VAL A 501 -33.65 28.65 -0.11
CA VAL A 501 -32.67 27.97 -0.95
C VAL A 501 -33.29 26.72 -1.56
N ASP A 502 -33.22 26.62 -2.89
CA ASP A 502 -33.59 25.42 -3.63
C ASP A 502 -32.34 24.56 -3.88
N PHE A 503 -32.44 23.25 -3.64
CA PHE A 503 -31.38 22.28 -3.86
C PHE A 503 -31.72 21.43 -5.09
N TYR A 504 -30.81 21.37 -6.06
CA TYR A 504 -30.98 20.63 -7.29
C TYR A 504 -29.87 19.60 -7.47
N ASP A 505 -30.20 18.46 -8.06
CA ASP A 505 -29.21 17.53 -8.63
C ASP A 505 -28.56 18.22 -9.84
N SER A 506 -27.24 18.37 -9.81
CA SER A 506 -26.48 19.10 -10.85
C SER A 506 -26.57 18.43 -12.22
N SER A 507 -26.77 17.12 -12.26
CA SER A 507 -26.78 16.31 -13.48
C SER A 507 -28.20 16.22 -14.06
N SER A 508 -29.18 15.86 -13.23
CA SER A 508 -30.57 15.69 -13.70
C SER A 508 -31.39 16.98 -13.71
N ARG A 509 -30.92 18.04 -13.03
CA ARG A 509 -31.63 19.31 -12.77
C ARG A 509 -32.92 19.16 -11.98
N ASN A 510 -33.14 17.99 -11.38
CA ASN A 510 -34.32 17.74 -10.56
C ASN A 510 -34.19 18.49 -9.22
N LEU A 511 -35.28 19.09 -8.77
CA LEU A 511 -35.36 19.67 -7.44
C LEU A 511 -35.35 18.55 -6.40
N LEU A 512 -34.34 18.55 -5.53
CA LEU A 512 -34.18 17.62 -4.41
C LEU A 512 -34.98 18.10 -3.19
N GLY A 513 -35.05 19.42 -3.00
CA GLY A 513 -35.83 20.02 -1.93
C GLY A 513 -35.64 21.53 -1.86
N THR A 514 -36.48 22.19 -1.05
CA THR A 514 -36.37 23.62 -0.74
C THR A 514 -36.35 23.77 0.78
N ALA A 515 -35.43 24.58 1.30
CA ALA A 515 -35.35 24.90 2.71
C ALA A 515 -35.11 26.40 2.92
N THR A 516 -35.46 26.88 4.11
CA THR A 516 -35.24 28.28 4.52
C THR A 516 -34.20 28.30 5.63
N THR A 517 -33.24 29.23 5.57
CA THR A 517 -32.21 29.35 6.59
C THR A 517 -32.79 29.76 7.94
N ASP A 518 -32.29 29.15 9.00
CA ASP A 518 -32.64 29.49 10.38
C ASP A 518 -31.88 30.72 10.91
N GLN A 519 -31.97 30.99 12.21
CA GLN A 519 -31.31 32.14 12.85
C GLN A 519 -29.77 32.08 12.78
N ASP A 520 -29.21 30.89 12.58
CA ASP A 520 -27.78 30.64 12.45
C ASP A 520 -27.34 30.59 10.97
N GLY A 521 -28.25 30.93 10.05
CA GLY A 521 -28.01 31.00 8.61
C GLY A 521 -27.94 29.63 7.95
N VAL A 522 -28.45 28.57 8.57
CA VAL A 522 -28.36 27.19 8.08
C VAL A 522 -29.68 26.72 7.49
N ALA A 523 -29.62 26.12 6.29
CA ALA A 523 -30.74 25.43 5.66
C ALA A 523 -30.32 24.00 5.29
N ARG A 524 -31.11 22.99 5.66
CA ARG A 524 -30.82 21.57 5.38
C ARG A 524 -32.03 20.88 4.74
N VAL A 525 -31.76 19.98 3.81
CA VAL A 525 -32.74 19.06 3.22
C VAL A 525 -32.27 17.62 3.39
N GLU A 526 -33.20 16.72 3.68
CA GLU A 526 -33.00 15.27 3.57
C GLU A 526 -33.25 14.85 2.11
N ILE A 527 -32.42 13.93 1.62
CA ILE A 527 -32.46 13.42 0.26
C ILE A 527 -32.65 11.90 0.37
N ASP A 528 -33.70 11.36 -0.25
CA ASP A 528 -33.99 9.92 -0.18
C ASP A 528 -32.81 9.08 -0.67
N ARG A 529 -32.25 9.47 -1.83
CA ARG A 529 -30.99 8.95 -2.36
C ARG A 529 -30.49 9.76 -3.55
N LEU A 530 -29.28 10.29 -3.48
CA LEU A 530 -28.65 11.00 -4.58
C LEU A 530 -27.78 10.04 -5.42
N GLN A 531 -28.17 9.79 -6.68
CA GLN A 531 -27.38 8.91 -7.57
C GLN A 531 -26.12 9.58 -8.14
N ASN A 532 -26.10 10.92 -8.22
CA ASN A 532 -24.99 11.69 -8.79
C ASN A 532 -24.47 12.71 -7.76
N ARG A 533 -23.15 12.77 -7.56
CA ARG A 533 -22.49 13.53 -6.48
C ARG A 533 -22.72 15.04 -6.45
N GLY A 534 -23.33 15.60 -7.50
CA GLY A 534 -23.38 17.04 -7.67
C GLY A 534 -24.68 17.64 -7.17
N VAL A 535 -24.58 18.58 -6.23
CA VAL A 535 -25.71 19.39 -5.75
C VAL A 535 -25.42 20.85 -6.07
N ILE A 536 -26.42 21.54 -6.62
CA ILE A 536 -26.41 22.99 -6.79
C ILE A 536 -27.48 23.58 -5.87
N ALA A 537 -27.06 24.50 -5.01
CA ALA A 537 -27.94 25.29 -4.16
C ALA A 537 -28.13 26.69 -4.79
N ILE A 538 -29.38 27.13 -4.95
CA ILE A 538 -29.71 28.44 -5.52
C ILE A 538 -30.70 29.16 -4.62
N ALA A 539 -30.32 30.35 -4.15
CA ALA A 539 -31.22 31.35 -3.60
C ALA A 539 -31.53 32.40 -4.67
N ARG A 540 -32.80 32.73 -4.88
CA ARG A 540 -33.21 33.68 -5.94
C ARG A 540 -33.27 35.12 -5.46
N GLN A 541 -33.60 35.34 -4.18
CA GLN A 541 -33.76 36.66 -3.59
C GLN A 541 -33.35 36.66 -2.11
N PRO A 542 -32.28 37.39 -1.74
CA PRO A 542 -31.22 37.88 -2.64
C PRO A 542 -30.57 36.72 -3.43
N PHE A 543 -30.04 37.02 -4.62
CA PHE A 543 -29.45 35.97 -5.46
C PHE A 543 -28.13 35.46 -4.87
N SER A 544 -28.00 34.15 -4.73
CA SER A 544 -26.79 33.47 -4.26
C SER A 544 -26.78 32.04 -4.76
N ALA A 545 -25.61 31.46 -4.97
CA ALA A 545 -25.49 30.07 -5.40
C ALA A 545 -24.27 29.39 -4.79
N ALA A 546 -24.30 28.06 -4.73
CA ALA A 546 -23.15 27.20 -4.47
C ALA A 546 -23.31 25.90 -5.27
N ASP A 547 -22.19 25.34 -5.70
CA ASP A 547 -22.12 24.03 -6.36
C ASP A 547 -21.09 23.20 -5.60
N THR A 548 -21.37 21.93 -5.36
CA THR A 548 -20.44 20.95 -4.78
C THR A 548 -19.06 20.90 -5.43
N ASN A 549 -18.91 21.32 -6.70
CA ASN A 549 -17.64 21.40 -7.41
C ASN A 549 -16.84 22.68 -7.10
N TRP A 550 -17.41 23.64 -6.36
CA TRP A 550 -16.70 24.86 -5.93
C TRP A 550 -15.88 24.58 -4.67
N SER A 551 -14.96 23.63 -4.77
CA SER A 551 -14.18 23.07 -3.66
C SER A 551 -12.67 23.20 -3.87
N ASN A 552 -12.22 24.13 -4.72
CA ASN A 552 -10.81 24.27 -5.08
C ASN A 552 -9.94 24.48 -3.82
N GLY A 553 -8.96 23.60 -3.61
CA GLY A 553 -8.05 23.62 -2.45
C GLY A 553 -8.65 23.18 -1.11
N VAL A 554 -9.91 22.72 -1.09
CA VAL A 554 -10.64 22.26 0.11
C VAL A 554 -11.46 20.99 -0.15
N SER A 555 -11.16 20.27 -1.23
CA SER A 555 -11.78 18.97 -1.50
C SER A 555 -11.24 17.92 -0.55
N PRO A 556 -11.97 16.82 -0.27
CA PRO A 556 -11.45 15.75 0.59
C PRO A 556 -10.10 15.17 0.13
N TRP A 557 -9.81 15.20 -1.17
CA TRP A 557 -8.52 14.80 -1.73
C TRP A 557 -7.38 15.71 -1.28
N ASP A 558 -7.64 17.02 -1.14
CA ASP A 558 -6.67 17.95 -0.58
C ASP A 558 -6.35 17.57 0.89
N PHE A 559 -7.29 16.97 1.62
CA PHE A 559 -7.05 16.44 2.96
C PHE A 559 -6.57 14.97 2.96
N GLN A 560 -6.35 14.37 1.78
CA GLN A 560 -6.02 12.95 1.57
C GLN A 560 -6.93 11.98 2.35
N LEU A 561 -8.21 12.34 2.47
CA LEU A 561 -9.19 11.50 3.15
C LEU A 561 -9.83 10.52 2.16
N PRO A 562 -10.05 9.25 2.58
CA PRO A 562 -10.82 8.33 1.77
C PRO A 562 -12.26 8.82 1.68
N THR A 563 -12.84 8.80 0.48
CA THR A 563 -14.22 9.23 0.24
C THR A 563 -15.07 8.12 -0.34
N THR A 564 -16.38 8.15 -0.04
CA THR A 564 -17.36 7.30 -0.73
C THR A 564 -18.50 8.16 -1.27
N SER A 565 -19.09 7.69 -2.35
CA SER A 565 -20.38 8.21 -2.85
C SER A 565 -21.53 7.24 -2.66
N ASP A 566 -21.23 6.02 -2.22
CA ASP A 566 -22.20 4.95 -2.09
C ASP A 566 -22.10 4.40 -0.68
N LEU A 567 -23.16 4.65 0.11
CA LEU A 567 -23.27 4.07 1.43
C LEU A 567 -23.80 2.63 1.32
N PRO A 568 -23.14 1.66 1.98
CA PRO A 568 -23.66 0.32 2.05
C PRO A 568 -25.00 0.32 2.79
N GLU A 569 -25.99 -0.36 2.21
CA GLU A 569 -27.32 -0.56 2.83
C GLU A 569 -27.42 -1.92 3.51
N MET A 570 -26.44 -2.79 3.29
CA MET A 570 -26.37 -4.14 3.85
C MET A 570 -24.91 -4.58 3.90
N ALA A 571 -24.56 -5.31 4.94
CA ALA A 571 -23.25 -5.91 5.15
C ALA A 571 -23.38 -7.42 5.35
N ALA A 572 -22.34 -8.15 4.93
CA ALA A 572 -22.28 -9.60 5.07
C ALA A 572 -20.89 -10.04 5.56
N HIS A 573 -20.87 -11.04 6.44
CA HIS A 573 -19.68 -11.81 6.76
C HIS A 573 -19.87 -13.25 6.30
N ILE A 574 -19.14 -13.68 5.27
CA ILE A 574 -19.22 -15.02 4.69
C ILE A 574 -17.88 -15.71 4.89
N TYR A 575 -17.89 -16.90 5.47
CA TYR A 575 -16.69 -17.66 5.78
C TYR A 575 -16.95 -19.16 5.68
N THR A 576 -15.86 -19.91 5.58
CA THR A 576 -15.85 -21.37 5.56
C THR A 576 -15.23 -21.94 6.84
N ASP A 577 -15.41 -23.23 7.10
CA ASP A 577 -14.77 -23.91 8.24
C ASP A 577 -13.24 -23.89 8.13
N ARG A 578 -12.68 -23.84 6.93
CA ARG A 578 -11.24 -23.62 6.71
C ARG A 578 -10.98 -22.93 5.36
N PRO A 579 -9.84 -22.25 5.18
CA PRO A 579 -9.62 -21.49 3.96
C PRO A 579 -9.14 -22.33 2.76
N ILE A 580 -8.75 -23.61 2.95
CA ILE A 580 -8.19 -24.47 1.89
C ILE A 580 -8.73 -25.92 1.89
N TYR A 581 -9.02 -26.48 0.72
CA TYR A 581 -9.60 -27.81 0.51
C TYR A 581 -8.90 -28.61 -0.61
N ARG A 582 -9.08 -29.93 -0.60
CA ARG A 582 -8.72 -30.86 -1.67
C ARG A 582 -9.98 -31.27 -2.45
N PRO A 583 -9.83 -31.78 -3.69
CA PRO A 583 -10.90 -32.51 -4.36
C PRO A 583 -11.46 -33.63 -3.48
N ASP A 584 -12.73 -34.00 -3.67
CA ASP A 584 -13.47 -34.99 -2.86
C ASP A 584 -13.78 -34.58 -1.40
N GLN A 585 -13.50 -33.33 -1.03
CA GLN A 585 -13.83 -32.81 0.31
C GLN A 585 -15.13 -32.03 0.34
N THR A 586 -15.76 -31.97 1.51
CA THR A 586 -16.94 -31.13 1.74
C THR A 586 -16.51 -29.77 2.30
N VAL A 587 -16.94 -28.70 1.64
CA VAL A 587 -16.78 -27.31 2.08
C VAL A 587 -17.99 -26.93 2.91
N TYR A 588 -17.78 -26.55 4.17
CA TYR A 588 -18.85 -26.00 5.01
C TYR A 588 -18.74 -24.48 5.04
N PHE A 589 -19.85 -23.78 4.84
CA PHE A 589 -19.85 -22.31 4.84
C PHE A 589 -21.01 -21.74 5.65
N LYS A 590 -20.78 -20.54 6.21
CA LYS A 590 -21.77 -19.76 6.94
C LYS A 590 -21.70 -18.30 6.53
N GLY A 591 -22.86 -17.66 6.48
CA GLY A 591 -23.00 -16.23 6.21
C GLY A 591 -23.83 -15.54 7.29
N VAL A 592 -23.41 -14.33 7.66
CA VAL A 592 -24.10 -13.44 8.61
C VAL A 592 -24.46 -12.16 7.88
N LEU A 593 -25.75 -11.81 7.84
CA LEU A 593 -26.29 -10.65 7.13
C LEU A 593 -26.83 -9.60 8.11
N ARG A 594 -26.58 -8.33 7.81
CA ARG A 594 -27.13 -7.19 8.55
C ARG A 594 -27.57 -6.10 7.57
N ASN A 595 -28.73 -5.50 7.82
CA ASN A 595 -29.04 -4.22 7.19
C ASN A 595 -28.09 -3.17 7.78
N GLU A 596 -27.54 -2.33 6.93
CA GLU A 596 -26.61 -1.27 7.30
C GLU A 596 -27.22 0.10 7.03
N ASP A 597 -27.08 0.98 8.01
CA ASP A 597 -27.44 2.38 7.93
C ASP A 597 -26.29 3.20 8.51
N ASP A 598 -25.27 3.46 7.66
CA ASP A 598 -24.06 4.20 8.03
C ASP A 598 -23.39 3.64 9.31
N ALA A 599 -22.93 2.38 9.24
CA ALA A 599 -22.39 1.58 10.35
C ALA A 599 -23.35 1.29 11.53
N ARG A 600 -24.65 1.60 11.40
CA ARG A 600 -25.69 1.06 12.29
C ARG A 600 -26.25 -0.23 11.72
N PHE A 601 -26.20 -1.30 12.50
CA PHE A 601 -26.64 -2.62 12.06
C PHE A 601 -27.98 -3.01 12.66
N SER A 602 -28.87 -3.52 11.81
CA SER A 602 -30.13 -4.12 12.24
C SER A 602 -30.32 -5.50 11.59
N LEU A 603 -31.20 -6.31 12.17
CA LEU A 603 -31.56 -7.59 11.56
C LEU A 603 -32.18 -7.32 10.18
N PRO A 604 -31.78 -8.08 9.15
CA PRO A 604 -32.22 -7.82 7.80
C PRO A 604 -33.73 -8.09 7.68
N VAL A 605 -34.48 -7.17 7.05
CA VAL A 605 -35.91 -7.35 6.71
C VAL A 605 -36.02 -8.17 5.43
N ILE A 606 -35.39 -9.36 5.41
CA ILE A 606 -35.45 -10.28 4.27
C ILE A 606 -36.65 -11.20 4.45
N SER A 607 -37.58 -11.11 3.48
CA SER A 607 -38.83 -11.87 3.46
C SER A 607 -38.69 -13.28 2.87
N GLY A 608 -37.48 -13.67 2.45
CA GLY A 608 -37.24 -14.84 1.63
C GLY A 608 -35.81 -15.39 1.75
N PRO A 609 -35.57 -16.58 1.18
CA PRO A 609 -34.26 -17.23 1.19
C PRO A 609 -33.25 -16.46 0.33
N VAL A 610 -31.96 -16.63 0.62
CA VAL A 610 -30.85 -16.04 -0.15
C VAL A 610 -30.37 -17.03 -1.20
N GLU A 611 -30.01 -16.54 -2.38
CA GLU A 611 -29.43 -17.38 -3.42
C GLU A 611 -27.91 -17.43 -3.24
N VAL A 612 -27.35 -18.64 -3.16
CA VAL A 612 -25.93 -18.88 -3.00
C VAL A 612 -25.42 -19.64 -4.21
N ILE A 613 -24.41 -19.08 -4.87
CA ILE A 613 -23.77 -19.63 -6.05
C ILE A 613 -22.28 -19.79 -5.73
N VAL A 614 -21.70 -20.97 -5.95
CA VAL A 614 -20.25 -21.15 -5.87
C VAL A 614 -19.70 -21.35 -7.27
N MET A 615 -18.69 -20.55 -7.63
CA MET A 615 -18.00 -20.62 -8.91
C MET A 615 -16.59 -21.16 -8.73
N ASN A 616 -16.16 -22.01 -9.66
CA ASN A 616 -14.78 -22.48 -9.75
C ASN A 616 -13.85 -21.42 -10.41
N PRO A 617 -12.53 -21.63 -10.48
CA PRO A 617 -11.60 -20.68 -11.11
C PRO A 617 -11.87 -20.41 -12.60
N ALA A 618 -12.54 -21.35 -13.29
CA ALA A 618 -12.97 -21.18 -14.67
C ALA A 618 -14.29 -20.39 -14.81
N ARG A 619 -14.85 -19.89 -13.70
CA ARG A 619 -16.15 -19.21 -13.58
C ARG A 619 -17.34 -20.09 -13.95
N GLU A 620 -17.21 -21.40 -13.76
CA GLU A 620 -18.32 -22.34 -13.89
C GLU A 620 -19.02 -22.50 -12.54
N GLU A 621 -20.36 -22.50 -12.56
CA GLU A 621 -21.19 -22.72 -11.37
C GLU A 621 -21.12 -24.19 -10.93
N VAL A 622 -20.57 -24.45 -9.75
CA VAL A 622 -20.45 -25.78 -9.16
C VAL A 622 -21.45 -26.03 -8.02
N TYR A 623 -22.08 -24.96 -7.52
CA TYR A 623 -23.14 -25.01 -6.52
C TYR A 623 -24.11 -23.86 -6.79
N HIS A 624 -25.42 -24.13 -6.68
CA HIS A 624 -26.47 -23.11 -6.80
C HIS A 624 -27.68 -23.55 -6.00
N GLU A 625 -27.89 -22.94 -4.84
CA GLU A 625 -29.06 -23.22 -3.99
C GLU A 625 -29.66 -21.94 -3.41
N THR A 626 -30.91 -22.02 -2.97
CA THR A 626 -31.57 -20.94 -2.22
C THR A 626 -31.72 -21.36 -0.76
N LEU A 627 -31.00 -20.68 0.13
CA LEU A 627 -30.87 -21.06 1.53
C LEU A 627 -31.74 -20.19 2.44
N PRO A 628 -32.43 -20.77 3.44
CA PRO A 628 -33.22 -19.99 4.38
C PRO A 628 -32.32 -19.17 5.30
N VAL A 629 -32.73 -17.93 5.59
CA VAL A 629 -32.10 -17.10 6.62
C VAL A 629 -32.90 -17.23 7.91
N ASN A 630 -32.20 -17.51 9.01
CA ASN A 630 -32.82 -17.68 10.32
C ASN A 630 -33.11 -16.34 11.03
N THR A 631 -33.64 -16.41 12.26
CA THR A 631 -34.01 -15.22 13.06
C THR A 631 -32.83 -14.36 13.51
N TYR A 632 -31.61 -14.89 13.47
CA TYR A 632 -30.37 -14.16 13.77
C TYR A 632 -29.74 -13.53 12.52
N GLY A 633 -30.40 -13.64 11.37
CA GLY A 633 -29.89 -13.13 10.10
C GLY A 633 -28.74 -13.96 9.53
N THR A 634 -28.67 -15.25 9.84
CA THR A 634 -27.62 -16.15 9.36
C THR A 634 -28.16 -17.24 8.45
N PHE A 635 -27.30 -17.76 7.58
CA PHE A 635 -27.54 -18.93 6.74
C PHE A 635 -26.27 -19.79 6.69
N HIS A 636 -26.41 -21.06 6.35
CA HIS A 636 -25.29 -21.99 6.20
C HIS A 636 -25.60 -23.01 5.12
N GLY A 637 -24.55 -23.62 4.57
CA GLY A 637 -24.67 -24.68 3.57
C GLY A 637 -23.40 -25.52 3.49
N GLU A 638 -23.47 -26.55 2.65
CA GLU A 638 -22.36 -27.47 2.38
C GLU A 638 -22.23 -27.74 0.88
N LEU A 639 -20.99 -27.89 0.41
CA LEU A 639 -20.67 -28.23 -0.97
C LEU A 639 -19.72 -29.41 -0.99
N ALA A 640 -20.16 -30.56 -1.50
CA ALA A 640 -19.30 -31.69 -1.77
C ALA A 640 -18.52 -31.47 -3.08
N LEU A 641 -17.21 -31.26 -3.00
CA LEU A 641 -16.34 -31.14 -4.16
C LEU A 641 -16.19 -32.53 -4.82
N PRO A 642 -16.31 -32.66 -6.15
CA PRO A 642 -16.04 -33.94 -6.81
C PRO A 642 -14.55 -34.26 -6.80
N GLU A 643 -14.19 -35.54 -6.99
CA GLU A 643 -12.79 -35.97 -7.17
C GLU A 643 -12.10 -35.26 -8.36
N SER A 644 -12.88 -34.85 -9.36
CA SER A 644 -12.42 -34.08 -10.52
C SER A 644 -12.50 -32.56 -10.34
N ALA A 645 -12.61 -32.03 -9.11
CA ALA A 645 -12.70 -30.60 -8.86
C ALA A 645 -11.48 -29.84 -9.41
N THR A 646 -11.72 -28.70 -10.06
CA THR A 646 -10.65 -27.83 -10.58
C THR A 646 -9.85 -27.23 -9.43
N LEU A 647 -8.53 -27.10 -9.58
CA LEU A 647 -7.67 -26.47 -8.57
C LEU A 647 -7.63 -24.93 -8.77
N GLY A 648 -7.56 -24.18 -7.68
CA GLY A 648 -7.48 -22.71 -7.62
C GLY A 648 -8.49 -22.10 -6.64
N SER A 649 -8.62 -20.77 -6.70
CA SER A 649 -9.57 -20.00 -5.86
C SER A 649 -11.02 -20.13 -6.36
N TYR A 650 -11.91 -20.52 -5.44
CA TYR A 650 -13.35 -20.60 -5.63
C TYR A 650 -14.02 -19.40 -4.98
N THR A 651 -15.10 -18.91 -5.59
CA THR A 651 -15.85 -17.76 -5.08
C THR A 651 -17.24 -18.20 -4.64
N ILE A 652 -17.59 -17.95 -3.38
CA ILE A 652 -18.96 -18.06 -2.85
C ILE A 652 -19.64 -16.71 -3.07
N GLN A 653 -20.60 -16.66 -3.98
CA GLN A 653 -21.45 -15.51 -4.26
C GLN A 653 -22.79 -15.68 -3.55
N VAL A 654 -23.27 -14.61 -2.90
CA VAL A 654 -24.54 -14.58 -2.16
C VAL A 654 -25.38 -13.44 -2.69
N ASN A 655 -26.45 -13.77 -3.40
CA ASN A 655 -27.43 -12.83 -3.93
C ASN A 655 -28.61 -12.72 -2.97
N VAL A 656 -28.82 -11.53 -2.44
CA VAL A 656 -29.91 -11.18 -1.54
C VAL A 656 -30.97 -10.39 -2.31
N ASN A 657 -32.13 -11.00 -2.52
CA ASN A 657 -33.27 -10.32 -3.14
C ASN A 657 -34.00 -9.45 -2.10
N ARG A 658 -34.15 -8.16 -2.41
CA ARG A 658 -34.82 -7.18 -1.53
C ARG A 658 -36.09 -6.60 -2.15
N GLY A 659 -36.71 -7.32 -3.09
CA GLY A 659 -37.90 -6.85 -3.78
C GLY A 659 -37.65 -5.56 -4.57
N ASN A 660 -38.33 -4.47 -4.21
CA ASN A 660 -38.26 -3.19 -4.93
C ASN A 660 -36.96 -2.40 -4.66
N GLU A 661 -36.15 -2.80 -3.68
CA GLU A 661 -34.90 -2.10 -3.30
C GLU A 661 -33.67 -2.57 -4.09
N GLY A 662 -33.85 -3.50 -5.04
CA GLY A 662 -32.77 -4.05 -5.86
C GLY A 662 -31.97 -5.15 -5.16
N ASP A 663 -31.47 -6.09 -5.96
CA ASP A 663 -30.69 -7.23 -5.50
C ASP A 663 -29.29 -6.78 -5.04
N ARG A 664 -28.78 -7.37 -3.97
CA ARG A 664 -27.42 -7.14 -3.46
C ARG A 664 -26.61 -8.43 -3.56
N MET A 665 -25.36 -8.30 -4.00
CA MET A 665 -24.43 -9.42 -4.16
C MET A 665 -23.26 -9.24 -3.19
N PHE A 666 -23.00 -10.26 -2.39
CA PHE A 666 -21.82 -10.40 -1.55
C PHE A 666 -20.97 -11.55 -2.05
N TRP A 667 -19.68 -11.57 -1.72
CA TRP A 667 -18.82 -12.67 -2.07
C TRP A 667 -17.74 -12.93 -1.01
N SER A 668 -17.22 -14.15 -1.01
CA SER A 668 -16.07 -14.59 -0.24
C SER A 668 -15.33 -15.68 -1.03
N GLU A 669 -14.08 -15.95 -0.69
CA GLU A 669 -13.22 -16.88 -1.42
C GLU A 669 -12.67 -17.99 -0.52
N PHE A 670 -12.43 -19.15 -1.13
CA PHE A 670 -11.69 -20.26 -0.52
C PHE A 670 -10.84 -20.98 -1.59
N GLU A 671 -9.75 -21.63 -1.18
CA GLU A 671 -8.80 -22.25 -2.09
C GLU A 671 -9.06 -23.77 -2.23
N VAL A 672 -8.99 -24.31 -3.44
CA VAL A 672 -8.95 -25.76 -3.68
C VAL A 672 -7.62 -26.14 -4.29
N ALA A 673 -6.80 -26.91 -3.59
CA ALA A 673 -5.46 -27.28 -4.04
C ALA A 673 -5.19 -28.77 -3.84
N ALA A 674 -4.34 -29.33 -4.71
CA ALA A 674 -3.73 -30.63 -4.49
C ALA A 674 -2.57 -30.46 -3.49
N TYR A 675 -2.91 -30.34 -2.21
CA TYR A 675 -1.93 -30.26 -1.13
C TYR A 675 -1.78 -31.59 -0.40
N ARG A 676 -0.62 -31.76 0.22
CA ARG A 676 -0.39 -32.74 1.27
C ARG A 676 -0.12 -31.96 2.55
N ALA A 677 -0.85 -32.27 3.61
CA ALA A 677 -0.63 -31.65 4.91
C ALA A 677 0.84 -31.86 5.32
N PRO A 678 1.55 -30.82 5.78
CA PRO A 678 2.93 -30.97 6.21
C PRO A 678 3.00 -31.97 7.36
N GLU A 679 4.02 -32.83 7.37
CA GLU A 679 4.19 -33.81 8.45
C GLU A 679 4.81 -33.20 9.71
N PHE A 680 5.48 -32.06 9.54
CA PHE A 680 6.20 -31.34 10.58
C PHE A 680 5.87 -29.86 10.55
N GLN A 681 5.97 -29.26 11.73
CA GLN A 681 5.92 -27.83 11.95
C GLN A 681 7.32 -27.29 12.19
N VAL A 682 7.52 -26.06 11.75
CA VAL A 682 8.69 -25.25 12.06
C VAL A 682 8.23 -24.21 13.07
N GLU A 683 8.95 -24.06 14.17
CA GLU A 683 8.74 -22.97 15.13
C GLU A 683 10.05 -22.21 15.26
N VAL A 684 10.00 -20.89 15.16
CA VAL A 684 11.17 -20.05 15.43
C VAL A 684 11.00 -19.52 16.85
N LYS A 685 11.92 -19.88 17.76
CA LYS A 685 11.88 -19.52 19.18
C LYS A 685 13.09 -18.67 19.55
N PRO A 686 12.96 -17.34 19.53
CA PRO A 686 13.92 -16.46 20.17
C PRO A 686 14.12 -16.83 21.65
N GLN A 687 15.35 -16.68 22.17
CA GLN A 687 15.63 -16.90 23.60
C GLN A 687 14.92 -15.85 24.50
N ALA A 688 14.57 -14.71 23.91
CA ALA A 688 13.76 -13.66 24.53
C ALA A 688 12.92 -13.00 23.44
N ASP A 689 11.67 -12.68 23.77
CA ASP A 689 10.75 -11.96 22.88
C ASP A 689 11.18 -10.49 22.71
N GLU A 690 11.95 -9.97 23.66
CA GLU A 690 12.44 -8.59 23.69
C GLU A 690 13.87 -8.52 24.24
N ILE A 691 14.71 -7.66 23.67
CA ILE A 691 16.08 -7.39 24.13
C ILE A 691 16.41 -5.89 24.07
N VAL A 692 17.41 -5.47 24.84
CA VAL A 692 18.00 -4.13 24.72
C VAL A 692 19.19 -4.16 23.77
N ARG A 693 19.32 -3.14 22.92
CA ARG A 693 20.45 -2.93 22.00
C ARG A 693 21.79 -3.20 22.68
N GLY A 694 22.70 -3.86 21.96
CA GLY A 694 24.00 -4.28 22.49
C GLY A 694 23.98 -5.64 23.19
N THR A 695 22.81 -6.27 23.33
CA THR A 695 22.67 -7.64 23.83
C THR A 695 22.65 -8.60 22.64
N PRO A 696 23.56 -9.59 22.57
CA PRO A 696 23.46 -10.65 21.57
C PRO A 696 22.25 -11.56 21.88
N LEU A 697 21.59 -12.07 20.86
CA LEU A 697 20.43 -12.94 20.99
C LEU A 697 20.65 -14.24 20.23
N ARG A 698 20.08 -15.33 20.73
CA ARG A 698 19.95 -16.57 19.99
C ARG A 698 18.49 -16.83 19.69
N ALA A 699 18.22 -17.29 18.47
CA ALA A 699 16.94 -17.87 18.12
C ALA A 699 17.14 -19.34 17.75
N THR A 700 16.29 -20.20 18.29
CA THR A 700 16.28 -21.63 17.98
C THR A 700 15.15 -21.90 17.00
N VAL A 701 15.48 -22.37 15.81
CA VAL A 701 14.51 -22.96 14.89
C VAL A 701 14.29 -24.40 15.36
N GLU A 702 13.11 -24.68 15.89
CA GLU A 702 12.67 -26.02 16.30
C GLU A 702 11.83 -26.64 15.19
N VAL A 703 12.21 -27.85 14.77
CA VAL A 703 11.52 -28.60 13.73
C VAL A 703 11.04 -29.90 14.35
N ALA A 704 9.72 -30.04 14.45
CA ALA A 704 9.08 -31.20 15.07
C ALA A 704 7.89 -31.66 14.24
N TYR A 705 7.67 -32.97 14.17
CA TYR A 705 6.44 -33.54 13.65
C TYR A 705 5.22 -33.01 14.44
N PHE A 706 4.04 -32.91 13.81
CA PHE A 706 2.82 -32.41 14.50
C PHE A 706 2.41 -33.23 15.73
N PHE A 707 2.89 -34.48 15.84
CA PHE A 707 2.71 -35.35 17.01
C PHE A 707 3.85 -35.23 18.06
N GLY A 708 4.76 -34.26 17.91
CA GLY A 708 5.72 -33.83 18.93
C GLY A 708 7.13 -34.43 18.88
N MET A 709 7.46 -35.28 17.90
CA MET A 709 8.83 -35.82 17.76
C MET A 709 9.76 -34.88 16.96
N PRO A 710 11.07 -34.81 17.24
CA PRO A 710 11.99 -33.92 16.53
C PRO A 710 12.35 -34.42 15.12
N VAL A 711 12.62 -33.48 14.21
CA VAL A 711 13.09 -33.75 12.84
C VAL A 711 14.59 -33.46 12.73
N GLU A 712 15.42 -34.50 12.81
CA GLU A 712 16.88 -34.41 12.74
C GLU A 712 17.40 -34.28 11.29
N ASN A 713 18.47 -33.50 11.11
CA ASN A 713 19.23 -33.28 9.86
C ASN A 713 18.40 -32.66 8.71
N ALA A 714 17.38 -31.86 9.02
CA ALA A 714 16.60 -31.13 8.04
C ALA A 714 17.35 -29.87 7.58
N PRO A 715 17.55 -29.64 6.27
CA PRO A 715 18.10 -28.38 5.75
C PRO A 715 17.20 -27.19 6.09
N VAL A 716 17.81 -26.08 6.52
CA VAL A 716 17.12 -24.84 6.87
C VAL A 716 17.79 -23.66 6.17
N VAL A 717 17.00 -22.77 5.58
CA VAL A 717 17.42 -21.46 5.07
C VAL A 717 16.67 -20.39 5.87
N TRP A 718 17.35 -19.37 6.35
CA TRP A 718 16.74 -18.35 7.19
C TRP A 718 17.16 -16.93 6.79
N THR A 719 16.29 -15.97 7.08
CA THR A 719 16.49 -14.53 6.86
C THR A 719 15.97 -13.76 8.07
N VAL A 720 16.68 -12.69 8.43
CA VAL A 720 16.29 -11.75 9.49
C VAL A 720 16.06 -10.40 8.86
N SER A 721 14.88 -9.85 9.04
CA SER A 721 14.51 -8.52 8.54
C SER A 721 14.18 -7.58 9.69
N ALA A 722 14.43 -6.29 9.51
CA ALA A 722 14.14 -5.26 10.51
C ALA A 722 13.06 -4.29 10.00
N VAL A 723 12.18 -3.85 10.91
CA VAL A 723 11.22 -2.76 10.71
C VAL A 723 11.17 -1.92 11.99
N ASP A 724 10.86 -0.64 11.90
CA ASP A 724 10.77 0.24 13.06
C ASP A 724 9.74 -0.26 14.09
N TYR A 725 10.08 -0.16 15.38
CA TYR A 725 9.20 -0.52 16.49
C TYR A 725 8.82 0.71 17.31
N ARG A 726 7.51 0.86 17.56
CA ARG A 726 6.94 1.90 18.41
C ARG A 726 6.49 1.31 19.75
N PHE A 727 7.15 1.72 20.83
CA PHE A 727 6.73 1.38 22.19
C PHE A 727 5.47 2.20 22.56
N ALA A 728 4.34 1.54 22.79
CA ALA A 728 3.05 2.20 23.07
C ALA A 728 2.21 1.37 24.07
N PRO A 729 2.59 1.33 25.36
CA PRO A 729 1.94 0.51 26.37
C PRO A 729 0.49 0.92 26.59
N ALA A 730 -0.44 -0.04 26.49
CA ALA A 730 -1.89 0.23 26.52
C ALA A 730 -2.35 0.89 27.84
N GLN A 731 -1.77 0.48 28.98
CA GLN A 731 -2.09 1.03 30.30
C GLN A 731 -1.70 2.52 30.43
N TYR A 732 -0.69 2.96 29.66
CA TYR A 732 -0.18 4.33 29.68
C TYR A 732 -0.48 5.06 28.36
N GLY A 733 -1.56 4.69 27.67
CA GLY A 733 -1.92 5.24 26.36
C GLY A 733 -2.10 6.76 26.29
N ARG A 734 -2.14 7.47 27.43
CA ARG A 734 -2.08 8.95 27.48
C ARG A 734 -0.68 9.54 27.25
N TYR A 735 0.36 8.72 27.43
CA TYR A 735 1.76 9.15 27.35
C TYR A 735 2.33 8.84 25.97
N GLN A 736 3.07 9.81 25.43
CA GLN A 736 3.82 9.68 24.19
C GLN A 736 5.23 9.17 24.47
N PHE A 737 5.56 8.02 23.90
CA PHE A 737 6.86 7.38 23.98
C PHE A 737 7.49 7.39 22.58
N GLY A 738 8.64 8.07 22.45
CA GLY A 738 9.39 8.16 21.20
C GLY A 738 9.56 9.58 20.65
N PRO A 739 10.47 9.76 19.67
CA PRO A 739 10.90 11.06 19.16
C PRO A 739 9.97 11.68 18.12
N ASN A 740 8.95 10.95 17.63
CA ASN A 740 8.04 11.43 16.58
C ASN A 740 7.08 12.45 17.20
N ASP A 741 7.29 13.72 16.89
CA ASP A 741 6.68 14.88 17.54
C ASP A 741 5.89 15.79 16.60
N ASP A 742 5.82 15.49 15.30
CA ASP A 742 5.11 16.35 14.38
C ASP A 742 3.65 15.88 14.15
N PRO A 743 2.64 16.58 14.73
CA PRO A 743 1.22 16.32 14.47
C PRO A 743 0.83 16.58 13.01
N TRP A 744 1.69 17.26 12.23
CA TRP A 744 1.56 17.47 10.79
C TRP A 744 2.18 16.32 9.96
N PHE A 745 2.96 15.42 10.59
CA PHE A 745 3.80 14.43 9.89
C PHE A 745 3.26 12.99 9.88
N CYS A 746 2.24 12.62 10.68
CA CYS A 746 1.63 11.29 10.50
C CYS A 746 0.58 11.26 9.37
N TRP A 747 0.79 12.11 8.37
CA TRP A 747 0.22 12.07 7.03
C TRP A 747 0.60 10.74 6.35
N GLU A 748 1.87 10.35 6.35
CA GLU A 748 2.35 9.18 5.61
C GLU A 748 1.98 7.82 6.21
N CYS A 749 1.52 7.80 7.47
CA CYS A 749 1.26 6.58 8.25
C CYS A 749 0.05 5.76 7.75
N TRP A 750 -0.86 6.35 6.95
CA TRP A 750 -2.15 5.74 6.59
C TRP A 750 -2.16 5.11 5.19
N TRP A 751 -1.24 5.49 4.29
CA TRP A 751 -1.16 4.95 2.92
C TRP A 751 0.19 4.36 2.54
N MET A 752 1.27 4.63 3.26
CA MET A 752 2.50 3.89 3.00
C MET A 752 2.32 2.48 3.59
N PRO A 753 2.56 1.41 2.82
CA PRO A 753 2.87 0.13 3.44
C PRO A 753 3.93 0.42 4.50
N GLY A 754 3.72 -0.02 5.75
CA GLY A 754 4.75 0.13 6.78
C GLY A 754 6.10 -0.28 6.21
N ALA A 755 7.17 0.47 6.54
CA ALA A 755 8.49 0.35 5.93
C ALA A 755 8.78 -1.12 5.59
N THR A 756 9.00 -1.40 4.30
CA THR A 756 9.15 -2.78 3.83
C THR A 756 10.26 -3.44 4.65
N PRO A 757 10.02 -4.61 5.28
CA PRO A 757 11.02 -5.25 6.11
C PRO A 757 12.34 -5.37 5.35
N GLU A 758 13.41 -4.77 5.87
CA GLU A 758 14.70 -4.79 5.21
C GLU A 758 15.51 -5.99 5.70
N PRO A 759 15.99 -6.88 4.80
CA PRO A 759 16.81 -8.02 5.21
C PRO A 759 18.18 -7.53 5.70
N ILE A 760 18.47 -7.77 6.98
CA ILE A 760 19.74 -7.40 7.62
C ILE A 760 20.71 -8.59 7.75
N MET A 761 20.20 -9.82 7.71
CA MET A 761 21.00 -11.04 7.79
C MET A 761 20.31 -12.22 7.09
N SER A 762 21.08 -13.14 6.54
CA SER A 762 20.57 -14.40 5.99
C SER A 762 21.61 -15.51 6.14
N GLY A 763 21.16 -16.77 6.20
CA GLY A 763 22.04 -17.93 6.25
C GLY A 763 21.34 -19.24 5.96
N SER A 764 22.08 -20.33 6.07
CA SER A 764 21.56 -21.70 5.95
C SER A 764 22.25 -22.62 6.95
N GLY A 765 21.62 -23.75 7.26
CA GLY A 765 22.11 -24.76 8.21
C GLY A 765 21.30 -26.05 8.16
N THR A 766 21.52 -26.94 9.12
CA THR A 766 20.79 -28.21 9.29
C THR A 766 20.40 -28.39 10.74
N THR A 767 19.24 -29.01 11.01
CA THR A 767 18.82 -29.32 12.38
C THR A 767 19.68 -30.40 13.03
N ASP A 768 19.88 -30.30 14.33
CA ASP A 768 20.58 -31.30 15.15
C ASP A 768 19.69 -32.52 15.51
N GLY A 769 20.20 -33.43 16.34
CA GLY A 769 19.48 -34.62 16.80
C GLY A 769 18.24 -34.35 17.66
N GLN A 770 18.02 -33.11 18.08
CA GLN A 770 16.81 -32.65 18.76
C GLN A 770 15.89 -31.86 17.84
N GLY A 771 16.21 -31.78 16.54
CA GLY A 771 15.43 -31.03 15.56
C GLY A 771 15.68 -29.52 15.63
N HIS A 772 16.79 -29.08 16.19
CA HIS A 772 17.06 -27.66 16.44
C HIS A 772 18.15 -27.10 15.52
N LEU A 773 17.99 -25.87 15.05
CA LEU A 773 19.05 -25.04 14.48
C LEU A 773 19.15 -23.73 15.27
N THR A 774 20.36 -23.34 15.67
CA THR A 774 20.58 -22.06 16.37
C THR A 774 21.01 -20.98 15.38
N ILE A 775 20.39 -19.81 15.48
CA ILE A 775 20.73 -18.58 14.78
C ILE A 775 21.28 -17.60 15.82
N ASP A 776 22.53 -17.16 15.66
CA ASP A 776 23.16 -16.17 16.52
C ASP A 776 23.02 -14.76 15.92
N LEU A 777 22.30 -13.88 16.62
CA LEU A 777 22.16 -12.46 16.31
C LEU A 777 23.23 -11.67 17.09
N PRO A 778 24.12 -10.92 16.41
CA PRO A 778 25.17 -10.16 17.06
C PRO A 778 24.60 -8.95 17.82
N ALA A 779 25.35 -8.49 18.82
CA ALA A 779 25.02 -7.30 19.60
C ALA A 779 25.03 -6.00 18.76
N ASP A 780 25.85 -5.93 17.71
CA ASP A 780 25.98 -4.78 16.81
C ASP A 780 25.17 -4.95 15.52
N LEU A 781 23.84 -4.98 15.65
CA LEU A 781 22.95 -5.05 14.49
C LEU A 781 23.19 -3.86 13.54
N LYS A 782 23.31 -4.17 12.25
CA LYS A 782 23.55 -3.19 11.18
C LYS A 782 22.48 -3.35 10.10
N ASP A 783 22.17 -2.24 9.44
CA ASP A 783 21.33 -2.24 8.25
C ASP A 783 22.07 -2.81 7.02
N ARG A 784 21.39 -2.82 5.86
CA ARG A 784 21.95 -3.33 4.60
C ARG A 784 23.16 -2.53 4.10
N GLN A 785 23.30 -1.27 4.51
CA GLN A 785 24.37 -0.35 4.18
C GLN A 785 25.54 -0.46 5.18
N GLY A 786 25.39 -1.30 6.23
CA GLY A 786 26.40 -1.52 7.26
C GLY A 786 26.40 -0.46 8.37
N LEU A 787 25.38 0.39 8.46
CA LEU A 787 25.24 1.37 9.53
C LEU A 787 24.60 0.73 10.77
N PRO A 788 25.03 1.08 11.99
CA PRO A 788 24.43 0.56 13.21
C PRO A 788 22.97 0.99 13.35
N ILE A 789 22.08 0.04 13.66
CA ILE A 789 20.68 0.33 13.96
C ILE A 789 20.62 0.98 15.35
N SER A 790 20.21 2.25 15.41
CA SER A 790 20.19 3.03 16.66
C SER A 790 18.83 3.08 17.35
N ASP A 791 17.75 2.96 16.58
CA ASP A 791 16.37 3.08 17.06
C ASP A 791 15.79 1.74 17.51
N SER A 792 14.58 1.78 18.08
CA SER A 792 13.90 0.54 18.45
C SER A 792 13.36 -0.13 17.19
N VAL A 793 13.64 -1.41 17.00
CA VAL A 793 13.22 -2.16 15.81
C VAL A 793 12.57 -3.48 16.20
N ARG A 794 11.65 -3.96 15.38
CA ARG A 794 11.14 -5.32 15.41
C ARG A 794 11.90 -6.13 14.36
N LEU A 795 12.59 -7.17 14.81
CA LEU A 795 13.23 -8.15 13.96
C LEU A 795 12.27 -9.28 13.65
N THR A 796 12.04 -9.56 12.37
CA THR A 796 11.33 -10.76 11.92
C THR A 796 12.35 -11.79 11.47
N ILE A 797 12.43 -12.91 12.19
CA ILE A 797 13.30 -14.05 11.90
C ILE A 797 12.45 -15.09 11.18
N GLU A 798 12.68 -15.27 9.88
CA GLU A 798 12.00 -16.25 9.04
C GLU A 798 12.92 -17.42 8.75
N ALA A 799 12.45 -18.65 8.97
CA ALA A 799 13.17 -19.88 8.69
C ALA A 799 12.32 -20.79 7.80
N THR A 800 12.96 -21.34 6.78
CA THR A 800 12.40 -22.22 5.76
C THR A 800 13.12 -23.55 5.82
N VAL A 801 12.39 -24.64 6.07
CA VAL A 801 12.94 -25.97 6.31
C VAL A 801 12.50 -26.92 5.21
N THR A 802 13.43 -27.72 4.69
CA THR A 802 13.15 -28.77 3.71
C THR A 802 13.07 -30.13 4.43
N GLY A 803 11.92 -30.79 4.33
CA GLY A 803 11.66 -32.13 4.85
C GLY A 803 12.32 -33.24 4.03
N ARG A 804 12.29 -34.48 4.53
CA ARG A 804 12.87 -35.65 3.86
C ARG A 804 12.17 -36.03 2.56
N ASP A 805 10.91 -35.62 2.42
CA ASP A 805 10.09 -35.78 1.22
C ASP A 805 10.19 -34.58 0.29
N ASN A 806 11.18 -33.69 0.49
CA ASN A 806 11.39 -32.43 -0.23
C ASN A 806 10.26 -31.39 -0.05
N GLN A 807 9.33 -31.58 0.90
CA GLN A 807 8.38 -30.52 1.26
C GLN A 807 9.11 -29.37 1.96
N VAL A 808 8.68 -28.14 1.66
CA VAL A 808 9.27 -26.94 2.26
C VAL A 808 8.23 -26.30 3.18
N VAL A 809 8.59 -26.11 4.45
CA VAL A 809 7.74 -25.48 5.47
C VAL A 809 8.49 -24.28 6.03
N SER A 810 7.83 -23.12 6.06
CA SER A 810 8.41 -21.89 6.59
C SER A 810 7.62 -21.40 7.80
N ASN A 811 8.34 -20.85 8.78
CA ASN A 811 7.71 -20.10 9.86
C ASN A 811 8.59 -18.90 10.23
N ARG A 812 7.98 -17.91 10.89
CA ARG A 812 8.66 -16.70 11.35
C ARG A 812 8.30 -16.40 12.80
N SER A 813 9.19 -15.72 13.49
CA SER A 813 8.91 -15.10 14.80
C SER A 813 9.48 -13.70 14.84
N ASP A 814 8.86 -12.86 15.64
CA ASP A 814 9.31 -11.49 15.86
C ASP A 814 10.07 -11.38 17.19
N VAL A 815 11.00 -10.42 17.25
CA VAL A 815 11.69 -9.99 18.46
C VAL A 815 11.78 -8.48 18.46
N VAL A 816 11.47 -7.85 19.60
CA VAL A 816 11.69 -6.40 19.75
C VAL A 816 13.10 -6.13 20.25
N VAL A 817 13.82 -5.24 19.56
CA VAL A 817 15.11 -4.69 19.99
C VAL A 817 14.89 -3.25 20.40
N HIS A 818 14.91 -2.99 21.71
CA HIS A 818 14.74 -1.66 22.27
C HIS A 818 16.04 -0.86 22.16
N SER A 819 15.94 0.43 21.85
CA SER A 819 17.10 1.33 21.76
C SER A 819 17.80 1.58 23.12
N GLY A 820 17.10 1.33 24.23
CA GLY A 820 17.58 1.39 25.61
C GLY A 820 16.67 0.65 26.59
N ALA A 821 17.11 0.45 27.83
CA ALA A 821 16.37 -0.29 28.86
C ALA A 821 15.27 0.51 29.58
N VAL A 822 15.14 1.80 29.26
CA VAL A 822 14.16 2.72 29.86
C VAL A 822 13.46 3.49 28.77
N TYR A 823 12.15 3.61 28.84
CA TYR A 823 11.34 4.51 28.03
C TYR A 823 10.85 5.68 28.85
N VAL A 824 10.84 6.87 28.26
CA VAL A 824 10.26 8.06 28.88
C VAL A 824 8.96 8.39 28.16
N GLY A 825 7.87 8.45 28.91
CA GLY A 825 6.58 8.90 28.42
C GLY A 825 6.32 10.33 28.84
N LEU A 826 5.82 11.14 27.93
CA LEU A 826 5.34 12.49 28.20
C LEU A 826 3.83 12.56 28.01
N ALA A 827 3.11 13.12 28.98
CA ALA A 827 1.69 13.41 28.86
C ALA A 827 1.42 14.79 29.42
N SER A 828 0.74 15.65 28.66
CA SER A 828 0.24 16.89 29.26
C SER A 828 -0.94 16.58 30.19
N GLN A 829 -1.01 17.25 31.35
CA GLN A 829 -2.22 17.22 32.18
C GLN A 829 -3.38 17.99 31.52
N THR A 830 -3.04 18.88 30.61
CA THR A 830 -3.95 19.75 29.86
C THR A 830 -3.59 19.66 28.38
N TYR A 831 -4.45 19.06 27.56
CA TYR A 831 -4.19 18.90 26.13
C TYR A 831 -4.03 20.24 25.40
N PHE A 832 -4.75 21.25 25.88
CA PHE A 832 -4.63 22.63 25.43
C PHE A 832 -4.31 23.51 26.63
N GLY A 833 -3.13 24.13 26.61
CA GLY A 833 -2.74 25.09 27.63
C GLY A 833 -3.39 26.45 27.44
N THR A 834 -3.31 27.29 28.46
CA THR A 834 -3.67 28.71 28.36
C THR A 834 -2.45 29.55 28.72
N ALA A 835 -2.16 30.56 27.90
CA ALA A 835 -1.05 31.48 28.12
C ALA A 835 -1.21 32.18 29.49
N GLY A 836 -0.13 32.22 30.27
CA GLY A 836 -0.13 32.75 31.64
C GLY A 836 -0.65 31.80 32.71
N GLU A 837 -1.19 30.63 32.36
CA GLU A 837 -1.56 29.57 33.31
C GLU A 837 -0.49 28.48 33.36
N VAL A 838 -0.29 27.89 34.55
CA VAL A 838 0.69 26.81 34.73
C VAL A 838 0.27 25.58 33.93
N GLN A 839 1.15 25.11 33.05
CA GLN A 839 1.02 23.86 32.32
C GLN A 839 1.88 22.80 33.01
N ALA A 840 1.27 21.66 33.34
CA ALA A 840 1.93 20.54 33.99
C ALA A 840 2.04 19.38 33.00
N ILE A 841 3.26 18.88 32.83
CA ILE A 841 3.59 17.73 32.01
C ILE A 841 3.93 16.58 32.96
N ASP A 842 3.08 15.55 32.92
CA ASP A 842 3.35 14.29 33.57
C ASP A 842 4.44 13.55 32.77
N VAL A 843 5.45 13.12 33.49
CA VAL A 843 6.57 12.34 32.96
C VAL A 843 6.50 10.97 33.62
N ILE A 844 6.66 9.92 32.84
CA ILE A 844 6.77 8.55 33.36
C ILE A 844 8.02 7.88 32.80
N ALA A 845 8.76 7.16 33.64
CA ALA A 845 9.81 6.25 33.19
C ALA A 845 9.31 4.81 33.35
N LEU A 846 9.38 4.04 32.27
CA LEU A 846 9.04 2.62 32.23
C LEU A 846 10.27 1.83 31.79
N ASP A 847 10.36 0.57 32.17
CA ASP A 847 11.25 -0.38 31.49
C ASP A 847 10.53 -1.00 30.27
N THR A 848 11.19 -1.96 29.62
CA THR A 848 10.66 -2.69 28.46
C THR A 848 9.42 -3.52 28.82
N GLU A 849 9.28 -3.93 30.09
CA GLU A 849 8.17 -4.74 30.62
C GLU A 849 7.01 -3.87 31.16
N GLU A 850 6.98 -2.60 30.75
CA GLU A 850 5.99 -1.59 31.16
C GLU A 850 5.94 -1.32 32.67
N GLN A 851 7.00 -1.69 33.42
CA GLN A 851 7.07 -1.47 34.86
C GLN A 851 7.68 -0.10 35.19
N PRO A 852 7.11 0.66 36.13
CA PRO A 852 7.61 1.99 36.45
C PRO A 852 9.00 2.00 37.10
N GLN A 853 9.86 2.90 36.63
CA GLN A 853 11.25 3.03 37.09
C GLN A 853 11.44 4.24 38.00
N ALA A 854 11.74 3.98 39.28
CA ALA A 854 11.95 5.01 40.30
C ALA A 854 13.38 5.58 40.30
N GLY A 855 13.53 6.87 40.63
CA GLY A 855 14.83 7.54 40.74
C GLY A 855 15.54 7.78 39.41
N GLN A 856 14.82 7.68 38.28
CA GLN A 856 15.33 7.99 36.95
C GLN A 856 15.46 9.51 36.78
N SER A 857 16.64 9.96 36.38
CA SER A 857 16.88 11.37 36.04
C SER A 857 16.41 11.65 34.61
N ILE A 858 15.51 12.62 34.45
CA ILE A 858 14.94 13.01 33.17
C ILE A 858 15.12 14.52 32.99
N GLU A 859 15.79 14.90 31.92
CA GLU A 859 15.93 16.29 31.51
C GLU A 859 14.80 16.64 30.54
N VAL A 860 14.04 17.69 30.85
CA VAL A 860 12.92 18.16 30.04
C VAL A 860 13.18 19.57 29.57
N GLU A 861 13.16 19.77 28.26
CA GLU A 861 13.29 21.04 27.56
C GLU A 861 11.97 21.40 26.90
N VAL A 862 11.57 22.66 26.96
CA VAL A 862 10.36 23.17 26.31
C VAL A 862 10.76 24.26 25.33
N PHE A 863 10.50 24.02 24.05
CA PHE A 863 10.72 24.96 22.96
C PHE A 863 9.39 25.59 22.56
N ARG A 864 9.37 26.91 22.33
CA ARG A 864 8.31 27.58 21.60
C ARG A 864 8.64 27.51 20.11
N LEU A 865 7.66 27.10 19.32
CA LEU A 865 7.74 27.09 17.87
C LEU A 865 7.07 28.35 17.33
N THR A 866 7.79 29.08 16.48
CA THR A 866 7.26 30.20 15.71
C THR A 866 7.60 30.00 14.25
N TRP A 867 6.63 30.26 13.38
CA TRP A 867 6.84 30.24 11.94
C TRP A 867 7.03 31.67 11.45
N GLU A 868 8.16 31.93 10.81
CA GLU A 868 8.32 33.12 9.98
C GLU A 868 7.77 32.79 8.60
N ASN A 869 6.59 33.34 8.29
CA ASN A 869 5.95 33.14 7.00
C ASN A 869 6.35 34.30 6.08
N THR A 870 7.08 34.00 5.01
CA THR A 870 7.50 34.96 4.00
C THR A 870 6.66 34.76 2.75
N TYR A 871 6.03 35.81 2.25
CA TYR A 871 5.33 35.75 0.98
C TYR A 871 6.32 36.03 -0.15
N LEU A 872 6.50 35.07 -1.06
CA LEU A 872 7.28 35.24 -2.29
C LEU A 872 6.38 35.86 -3.36
N GLU A 873 6.67 37.12 -3.69
CA GLU A 873 5.88 37.91 -4.64
C GLU A 873 5.96 37.35 -6.07
N ASP A 874 7.14 36.91 -6.53
CA ASP A 874 7.36 36.39 -7.89
C ASP A 874 6.58 35.09 -8.22
N THR A 875 6.33 34.26 -7.20
CA THR A 875 5.66 32.95 -7.35
C THR A 875 4.25 32.94 -6.77
N LEU A 876 3.83 34.04 -6.14
CA LEU A 876 2.57 34.20 -5.41
C LEU A 876 2.38 33.13 -4.31
N GLN A 877 3.46 32.75 -3.63
CA GLN A 877 3.50 31.64 -2.67
C GLN A 877 4.11 32.05 -1.32
N TRP A 878 3.49 31.65 -0.22
CA TRP A 878 4.05 31.63 1.12
C TRP A 878 5.10 30.52 1.25
N GLU A 879 6.28 30.89 1.71
CA GLU A 879 7.28 30.02 2.32
C GLU A 879 7.26 30.22 3.84
N TRP A 880 7.74 29.23 4.58
CA TRP A 880 7.86 29.33 6.03
C TRP A 880 9.17 28.74 6.52
N GLU A 881 9.74 29.36 7.55
CA GLU A 881 10.87 28.82 8.30
C GLU A 881 10.44 28.57 9.75
N GLU A 882 10.72 27.37 10.27
CA GLU A 882 10.45 27.03 11.67
C GLU A 882 11.60 27.56 12.54
N GLN A 883 11.26 28.40 13.51
CA GLN A 883 12.18 28.86 14.55
C GLN A 883 11.83 28.25 15.90
N GLU A 884 12.83 27.65 16.54
CA GLU A 884 12.71 27.07 17.87
C GLU A 884 13.37 27.97 18.92
N THR A 885 12.61 28.37 19.94
CA THR A 885 13.14 29.13 21.08
C THR A 885 12.97 28.34 22.36
N LEU A 886 14.07 27.97 23.03
CA LEU A 886 14.01 27.33 24.35
C LEU A 886 13.38 28.30 25.38
N VAL A 887 12.23 27.93 25.94
CA VAL A 887 11.48 28.75 26.91
C VAL A 887 11.54 28.22 28.34
N HIS A 888 11.79 26.92 28.52
CA HIS A 888 11.93 26.29 29.84
C HIS A 888 12.84 25.07 29.78
N GLN A 889 13.60 24.82 30.85
CA GLN A 889 14.42 23.63 30.99
C GLN A 889 14.41 23.21 32.47
N GLN A 890 14.16 21.93 32.72
CA GLN A 890 14.10 21.39 34.07
C GLN A 890 14.51 19.91 34.10
N THR A 891 15.34 19.54 35.08
CA THR A 891 15.61 18.13 35.39
C THR A 891 14.71 17.66 36.52
N VAL A 892 14.07 16.51 36.34
CA VAL A 892 13.23 15.85 37.36
C VAL A 892 13.72 14.44 37.65
N MET A 893 13.36 13.93 38.84
CA MET A 893 13.62 12.57 39.26
C MET A 893 12.29 11.86 39.46
N THR A 894 12.13 10.66 38.91
CA THR A 894 10.91 9.88 39.09
C THR A 894 10.74 9.37 40.52
N ASP A 895 9.50 9.32 40.99
CA ASP A 895 9.14 8.81 42.31
C ASP A 895 9.03 7.27 42.35
N GLN A 896 8.51 6.72 43.45
CA GLN A 896 8.35 5.27 43.62
C GLN A 896 7.36 4.61 42.63
N TYR A 897 6.57 5.41 41.91
CA TYR A 897 5.65 4.97 40.86
C TYR A 897 6.19 5.28 39.46
N GLY A 898 7.48 5.62 39.34
CA GLY A 898 8.12 5.99 38.09
C GLY A 898 7.63 7.31 37.51
N GLN A 899 6.94 8.15 38.30
CA GLN A 899 6.31 9.37 37.83
C GLN A 899 7.06 10.62 38.29
N ALA A 900 7.04 11.65 37.46
CA ALA A 900 7.47 12.99 37.81
C ALA A 900 6.54 14.02 37.14
N VAL A 901 6.58 15.26 37.62
CA VAL A 901 5.83 16.36 37.00
C VAL A 901 6.78 17.51 36.73
N VAL A 902 6.76 17.99 35.49
CA VAL A 902 7.40 19.24 35.08
C VAL A 902 6.31 20.29 34.94
N SER A 903 6.53 21.49 35.46
CA SER A 903 5.57 22.58 35.30
C SER A 903 6.26 23.80 34.73
N PHE A 904 5.62 24.42 33.76
CA PHE A 904 6.06 25.68 33.18
C PHE A 904 4.86 26.60 32.95
N THR A 905 5.10 27.89 32.79
CA THR A 905 4.03 28.86 32.48
C THR A 905 4.33 29.46 31.11
N PRO A 906 3.63 29.07 30.04
CA PRO A 906 3.83 29.63 28.72
C PRO A 906 3.51 31.13 28.77
N PRO A 907 4.44 32.00 28.37
CA PRO A 907 4.22 33.46 28.42
C PRO A 907 3.23 33.94 27.35
N GLU A 908 3.09 33.20 26.26
CA GLU A 908 2.28 33.55 25.09
C GLU A 908 1.50 32.32 24.59
N GLY A 909 0.48 32.56 23.77
CA GLY A 909 -0.17 31.48 23.04
C GLY A 909 0.74 30.94 21.92
N GLY A 910 0.51 29.70 21.51
CA GLY A 910 1.15 29.08 20.36
C GLY A 910 1.54 27.64 20.56
N SER A 911 2.41 27.18 19.68
CA SER A 911 2.86 25.81 19.63
C SER A 911 4.15 25.64 20.44
N TYR A 912 4.19 24.61 21.27
CA TYR A 912 5.32 24.29 22.12
C TYR A 912 5.72 22.83 21.91
N ARG A 913 7.01 22.55 21.89
CA ARG A 913 7.56 21.21 21.83
C ARG A 913 8.29 20.91 23.13
N VAL A 914 7.79 19.92 23.87
CA VAL A 914 8.40 19.41 25.09
C VAL A 914 9.26 18.21 24.69
N VAL A 915 10.56 18.25 24.96
CA VAL A 915 11.50 17.17 24.68
C VAL A 915 12.06 16.66 25.99
N ALA A 916 11.95 15.36 26.21
CA ALA A 916 12.53 14.67 27.34
C ALA A 916 13.70 13.79 26.93
N HIS A 917 14.77 13.86 27.71
CA HIS A 917 15.97 13.06 27.58
C HIS A 917 16.19 12.26 28.86
N ALA A 918 16.40 10.96 28.69
CA ALA A 918 16.88 10.09 29.75
C ALA A 918 18.02 9.22 29.26
N GLN A 919 18.73 8.63 30.22
CA GLN A 919 19.80 7.68 29.97
C GLN A 919 19.62 6.48 30.88
N ASP A 920 19.74 5.28 30.33
CA ASP A 920 19.72 4.05 31.12
C ASP A 920 21.06 3.82 31.84
N GLY A 921 21.11 2.81 32.71
CA GLY A 921 22.31 2.45 33.47
C GLY A 921 23.49 1.94 32.61
N GLN A 922 23.26 1.63 31.32
CA GLN A 922 24.29 1.19 30.37
C GLN A 922 24.75 2.33 29.44
N GLY A 923 24.15 3.52 29.56
CA GLY A 923 24.53 4.71 28.82
C GLY A 923 23.73 4.94 27.54
N HIS A 924 22.71 4.14 27.23
CA HIS A 924 21.84 4.38 26.09
C HIS A 924 20.97 5.61 26.32
N ARG A 925 20.99 6.54 25.36
CA ARG A 925 20.16 7.74 25.41
C ARG A 925 18.81 7.46 24.79
N VAL A 926 17.76 7.88 25.49
CA VAL A 926 16.38 7.74 25.07
C VAL A 926 15.79 9.14 25.02
N ARG A 927 15.11 9.43 23.91
CA ARG A 927 14.45 10.71 23.66
C ARG A 927 12.96 10.45 23.50
N SER A 928 12.15 11.32 24.06
CA SER A 928 10.73 11.39 23.74
C SER A 928 10.29 12.83 23.66
N SER A 929 9.28 13.09 22.85
CA SER A 929 8.80 14.45 22.65
C SER A 929 7.27 14.49 22.60
N LEU A 930 6.73 15.62 23.02
CA LEU A 930 5.31 15.90 23.11
C LEU A 930 5.06 17.31 22.57
N PHE A 931 4.05 17.44 21.71
CA PHE A 931 3.59 18.74 21.25
C PHE A 931 2.50 19.27 22.18
N LEU A 932 2.57 20.54 22.56
CA LEU A 932 1.58 21.23 23.38
C LEU A 932 1.12 22.49 22.66
N TRP A 933 -0.19 22.64 22.52
CA TRP A 933 -0.80 23.86 21.99
C TRP A 933 -1.33 24.70 23.14
N VAL A 934 -1.00 25.98 23.14
CA VAL A 934 -1.39 26.93 24.18
C VAL A 934 -2.28 28.00 23.55
N ALA A 935 -3.53 28.09 23.99
CA ALA A 935 -4.43 29.17 23.65
C ALA A 935 -4.00 30.47 24.35
N GLY A 936 -4.14 31.61 23.68
CA GLY A 936 -3.86 32.91 24.27
C GLY A 936 -4.57 34.02 23.51
N GLU A 937 -4.82 35.14 24.18
CA GLU A 937 -5.43 36.33 23.55
C GLU A 937 -4.46 37.07 22.60
N GLY A 938 -3.16 36.74 22.68
CA GLY A 938 -2.10 37.31 21.84
C GLY A 938 -1.98 36.67 20.46
N TYR A 939 -1.21 37.33 19.58
CA TYR A 939 -0.90 36.78 18.26
C TYR A 939 -0.13 35.46 18.38
N VAL A 940 -0.64 34.45 17.68
CA VAL A 940 0.03 33.15 17.51
C VAL A 940 0.39 33.04 16.03
N SER A 941 1.68 32.95 15.72
CA SER A 941 2.09 32.60 14.36
C SER A 941 1.76 31.14 14.13
N TRP A 942 0.91 30.84 13.15
CA TRP A 942 0.69 29.49 12.65
C TRP A 942 1.45 29.35 11.32
N ARG A 943 1.87 28.12 10.99
CA ARG A 943 2.35 27.80 9.64
C ARG A 943 1.28 28.20 8.62
N ARG A 944 1.64 29.07 7.66
CA ARG A 944 0.78 29.41 6.53
C ARG A 944 1.21 28.60 5.32
N ASP A 945 0.34 27.72 4.88
CA ASP A 945 0.47 27.08 3.59
C ASP A 945 -0.37 27.87 2.53
N ASN A 946 -0.03 27.68 1.25
CA ASN A 946 -0.71 28.33 0.11
C ASN A 946 -2.11 27.79 -0.20
N ASN A 947 -2.87 27.41 0.82
CA ASN A 947 -4.18 26.79 0.66
C ASN A 947 -5.15 27.29 1.73
N ASP A 948 -6.43 26.95 1.54
CA ASP A 948 -7.51 27.34 2.45
C ASP A 948 -7.75 26.32 3.57
N ARG A 949 -6.76 25.50 3.92
CA ARG A 949 -6.90 24.44 4.94
C ARG A 949 -6.38 24.89 6.31
N ILE A 950 -6.95 24.32 7.36
CA ILE A 950 -6.44 24.38 8.74
C ILE A 950 -6.38 22.96 9.31
N SER A 951 -5.39 22.69 10.16
CA SER A 951 -5.31 21.41 10.87
C SER A 951 -6.01 21.52 12.21
N LEU A 952 -7.08 20.75 12.37
CA LEU A 952 -7.72 20.57 13.67
C LEU A 952 -6.92 19.53 14.45
N ILE A 953 -6.85 19.68 15.77
CA ILE A 953 -6.05 18.80 16.62
C ILE A 953 -6.96 18.17 17.68
N ALA A 954 -6.99 16.84 17.73
CA ALA A 954 -7.70 16.08 18.76
C ALA A 954 -6.81 15.86 20.00
N ASP A 955 -7.43 15.66 21.17
CA ASP A 955 -6.73 15.24 22.38
C ASP A 955 -6.30 13.76 22.36
N LYS A 956 -6.96 12.88 21.60
CA LYS A 956 -6.59 11.45 21.50
C LYS A 956 -6.56 10.96 20.07
N VAL A 957 -5.77 9.91 19.86
CA VAL A 957 -5.69 9.20 18.58
C VAL A 957 -6.86 8.24 18.36
N SER A 958 -7.47 7.74 19.44
CA SER A 958 -8.67 6.90 19.39
C SER A 958 -9.51 7.10 20.65
N TYR A 959 -10.82 6.90 20.52
CA TYR A 959 -11.78 7.09 21.59
C TYR A 959 -12.68 5.86 21.75
N THR A 960 -13.41 5.83 22.86
CA THR A 960 -14.50 4.89 23.12
C THR A 960 -15.82 5.65 23.31
N ALA A 961 -16.94 4.99 23.05
CA ALA A 961 -18.25 5.60 23.30
C ALA A 961 -18.41 5.95 24.79
N GLY A 962 -18.88 7.16 25.08
CA GLY A 962 -18.99 7.72 26.43
C GLY A 962 -17.89 8.73 26.78
N GLU A 963 -16.80 8.78 26.02
CA GLU A 963 -15.77 9.81 26.17
C GLU A 963 -16.18 11.15 25.52
N THR A 964 -15.43 12.22 25.77
CA THR A 964 -15.60 13.51 25.09
C THR A 964 -14.29 13.84 24.39
N ALA A 965 -14.33 14.04 23.08
CA ALA A 965 -13.18 14.51 22.32
C ALA A 965 -13.04 16.03 22.50
N GLU A 966 -11.85 16.47 22.93
CA GLU A 966 -11.46 17.88 22.94
C GLU A 966 -10.66 18.19 21.68
N ILE A 967 -11.16 19.14 20.87
CA ILE A 967 -10.61 19.45 19.56
C ILE A 967 -10.23 20.93 19.52
N LEU A 968 -8.95 21.22 19.31
CA LEU A 968 -8.49 22.58 19.07
C LEU A 968 -8.73 22.97 17.63
N ILE A 969 -9.44 24.09 17.47
CA ILE A 969 -9.69 24.77 16.21
C ILE A 969 -8.75 25.97 16.16
N PRO A 970 -7.61 25.89 15.44
CA PRO A 970 -6.79 27.06 15.17
C PRO A 970 -7.48 27.93 14.11
N SER A 971 -7.39 29.24 14.29
CA SER A 971 -7.89 30.21 13.32
C SER A 971 -6.82 31.23 12.97
N PRO A 972 -6.53 31.46 11.68
CA PRO A 972 -5.60 32.51 11.26
C PRO A 972 -6.22 33.90 11.34
N PHE A 973 -7.50 34.02 11.70
CA PHE A 973 -8.23 35.29 11.74
C PHE A 973 -8.12 35.96 13.11
N GLN A 974 -7.71 37.23 13.10
CA GLN A 974 -7.54 38.03 14.32
C GLN A 974 -8.84 38.71 14.79
N ASN A 975 -9.75 38.98 13.87
CA ASN A 975 -11.04 39.61 14.18
C ASN A 975 -12.10 38.55 14.54
N PRO A 976 -13.15 38.93 15.29
CA PRO A 976 -14.28 38.04 15.53
C PRO A 976 -14.88 37.54 14.21
N HIS A 977 -15.03 36.23 14.10
CA HIS A 977 -15.43 35.52 12.89
C HIS A 977 -16.36 34.36 13.25
N TRP A 978 -16.84 33.60 12.28
CA TRP A 978 -17.79 32.51 12.51
C TRP A 978 -17.22 31.16 12.08
N ALA A 979 -17.70 30.10 12.71
CA ALA A 979 -17.34 28.72 12.40
C ALA A 979 -18.62 27.90 12.24
N LEU A 980 -18.76 27.18 11.13
CA LEU A 980 -19.67 26.04 11.00
C LEU A 980 -18.92 24.77 11.35
N ILE A 981 -19.32 24.10 12.42
CA ILE A 981 -18.75 22.84 12.89
C ILE A 981 -19.75 21.74 12.57
N THR A 982 -19.32 20.70 11.88
CA THR A 982 -20.14 19.55 11.53
C THR A 982 -19.46 18.25 11.94
N VAL A 983 -20.26 17.29 12.42
CA VAL A 983 -19.83 15.91 12.64
C VAL A 983 -20.44 15.07 11.52
N GLU A 984 -19.58 14.42 10.76
CA GLU A 984 -19.89 13.84 9.46
C GLU A 984 -19.39 12.40 9.36
N ARG A 985 -20.06 11.58 8.56
CA ARG A 985 -19.57 10.28 8.09
C ARG A 985 -20.17 10.01 6.72
N GLY A 986 -21.21 9.18 6.62
CA GLY A 986 -21.98 9.03 5.39
C GLY A 986 -22.98 10.16 5.16
N GLY A 987 -23.44 10.77 6.26
CA GLY A 987 -24.28 11.97 6.28
C GLY A 987 -23.79 12.99 7.30
N ILE A 988 -24.52 14.08 7.47
CA ILE A 988 -24.28 15.07 8.51
C ILE A 988 -25.00 14.62 9.79
N LEU A 989 -24.25 14.09 10.77
CA LEU A 989 -24.79 13.62 12.04
C LEU A 989 -25.19 14.78 12.96
N HIS A 990 -24.35 15.82 12.99
CA HIS A 990 -24.56 17.00 13.82
C HIS A 990 -23.98 18.26 13.17
N HIS A 991 -24.55 19.43 13.46
CA HIS A 991 -24.00 20.73 13.07
C HIS A 991 -24.20 21.79 14.16
N GLU A 992 -23.25 22.71 14.27
CA GLU A 992 -23.27 23.87 15.17
C GLU A 992 -22.66 25.08 14.45
N VAL A 993 -23.28 26.25 14.56
CA VAL A 993 -22.66 27.53 14.16
C VAL A 993 -22.20 28.27 15.40
N ARG A 994 -20.93 28.63 15.43
CA ARG A 994 -20.31 29.28 16.59
C ARG A 994 -19.57 30.54 16.20
N LYS A 995 -19.77 31.60 16.99
CA LYS A 995 -18.98 32.82 16.89
C LYS A 995 -17.64 32.64 17.61
N MET A 996 -16.56 32.93 16.90
CA MET A 996 -15.18 32.86 17.36
C MET A 996 -14.72 34.27 17.69
N ASN A 997 -14.22 34.49 18.92
CA ASN A 997 -13.74 35.82 19.36
C ASN A 997 -12.21 35.91 19.37
N GLY A 998 -11.50 34.84 19.03
CA GLY A 998 -10.04 34.77 19.02
C GLY A 998 -9.52 33.80 17.98
N ASN A 999 -8.20 33.64 17.93
CA ASN A 999 -7.45 32.85 16.95
C ASN A 999 -7.31 31.35 17.33
N SER A 1000 -7.88 30.93 18.45
CA SER A 1000 -7.86 29.55 18.93
C SER A 1000 -9.08 29.27 19.81
N THR A 1001 -9.67 28.08 19.71
CA THR A 1001 -10.80 27.65 20.56
C THR A 1001 -10.84 26.14 20.69
N ILE A 1002 -11.18 25.65 21.88
CA ILE A 1002 -11.39 24.23 22.15
C ILE A 1002 -12.88 23.92 21.97
N TYR A 1003 -13.17 22.98 21.07
CA TYR A 1003 -14.47 22.38 20.85
C TYR A 1003 -14.55 21.04 21.60
N ARG A 1004 -15.67 20.76 22.25
CA ARG A 1004 -15.86 19.53 23.04
C ARG A 1004 -16.99 18.72 22.43
N LEU A 1005 -16.68 17.55 21.89
CA LEU A 1005 -17.62 16.65 21.25
C LEU A 1005 -17.86 15.40 22.12
N PRO A 1006 -19.03 15.27 22.77
CA PRO A 1006 -19.40 14.04 23.47
C PRO A 1006 -19.57 12.90 22.47
N LEU A 1007 -18.84 11.79 22.65
CA LEU A 1007 -18.91 10.64 21.77
C LEU A 1007 -19.94 9.62 22.27
N THR A 1008 -20.84 9.17 21.40
CA THR A 1008 -21.95 8.25 21.71
C THR A 1008 -21.77 6.93 20.97
N ALA A 1009 -22.70 5.98 21.17
CA ALA A 1009 -22.72 4.69 20.48
C ALA A 1009 -23.04 4.78 18.97
N GLU A 1010 -23.33 5.97 18.43
CA GLU A 1010 -23.58 6.20 17.00
C GLU A 1010 -22.31 6.54 16.21
N HIS A 1011 -21.24 6.93 16.91
CA HIS A 1011 -19.98 7.37 16.32
C HIS A 1011 -19.00 6.24 15.93
N PRO A 1012 -19.02 5.03 16.49
CA PRO A 1012 -18.23 3.92 15.95
C PRO A 1012 -18.57 3.65 14.47
N PRO A 1013 -17.59 3.20 13.65
CA PRO A 1013 -16.19 2.97 14.00
C PRO A 1013 -15.30 4.23 13.91
N ASN A 1014 -15.81 5.30 13.29
CA ASN A 1014 -15.15 6.60 13.18
C ASN A 1014 -16.15 7.70 12.81
N VAL A 1015 -15.77 8.96 13.03
CA VAL A 1015 -16.46 10.16 12.55
C VAL A 1015 -15.45 11.19 12.04
N PHE A 1016 -15.92 12.15 11.25
CA PHE A 1016 -15.13 13.27 10.78
C PHE A 1016 -15.67 14.56 11.40
N VAL A 1017 -14.82 15.35 12.02
CA VAL A 1017 -15.17 16.71 12.47
C VAL A 1017 -14.68 17.68 11.40
N SER A 1018 -15.62 18.35 10.73
CA SER A 1018 -15.34 19.37 9.74
C SER A 1018 -15.64 20.75 10.30
N VAL A 1019 -14.75 21.71 10.09
CA VAL A 1019 -14.89 23.10 10.53
C VAL A 1019 -14.68 24.01 9.34
N VAL A 1020 -15.68 24.84 9.01
CA VAL A 1020 -15.56 25.92 8.02
C VAL A 1020 -15.57 27.25 8.75
N LEU A 1021 -14.43 27.94 8.75
CA LEU A 1021 -14.29 29.29 9.28
C LEU A 1021 -14.65 30.30 8.19
N PHE A 1022 -15.41 31.33 8.55
CA PHE A 1022 -15.72 32.47 7.70
C PHE A 1022 -15.32 33.77 8.41
N SER A 1023 -14.43 34.55 7.79
CA SER A 1023 -14.04 35.89 8.25
C SER A 1023 -14.60 36.97 7.33
N PRO A 1024 -15.24 38.02 7.89
CA PRO A 1024 -15.64 39.18 7.12
C PRO A 1024 -14.43 39.96 6.58
N PRO A 1025 -14.65 40.87 5.60
CA PRO A 1025 -13.63 41.81 5.15
C PRO A 1025 -13.07 42.64 6.31
N SER A 1026 -11.77 42.95 6.27
CA SER A 1026 -11.11 43.76 7.32
C SER A 1026 -10.09 44.74 6.76
N LEU A 1027 -9.77 45.78 7.53
CA LEU A 1027 -8.73 46.75 7.17
C LEU A 1027 -7.43 46.38 7.90
N TYR A 1028 -6.33 46.20 7.18
CA TYR A 1028 -5.02 46.02 7.80
C TYR A 1028 -4.41 47.40 8.10
N GLY A 1029 -4.71 47.96 9.26
CA GLY A 1029 -4.22 49.29 9.66
C GLY A 1029 -4.71 50.40 8.72
N SER A 1030 -3.79 51.20 8.17
CA SER A 1030 -4.05 52.22 7.14
C SER A 1030 -3.88 51.72 5.69
N GLY A 1031 -3.73 50.40 5.50
CA GLY A 1031 -3.58 49.74 4.20
C GLY A 1031 -4.90 49.36 3.50
N PRO A 1032 -4.83 48.68 2.35
CA PRO A 1032 -6.01 48.29 1.56
C PRO A 1032 -6.93 47.29 2.27
N SER A 1033 -8.20 47.22 1.84
CA SER A 1033 -9.21 46.33 2.42
C SER A 1033 -8.96 44.86 2.04
N VAL A 1034 -8.85 43.99 3.03
CA VAL A 1034 -8.82 42.53 2.86
C VAL A 1034 -10.25 42.05 2.58
N PRO A 1035 -10.52 41.30 1.48
CA PRO A 1035 -11.84 40.74 1.19
C PRO A 1035 -12.24 39.67 2.21
N ALA A 1036 -13.49 39.21 2.16
CA ALA A 1036 -13.94 38.08 2.97
C ALA A 1036 -13.07 36.84 2.68
N ASP A 1037 -12.75 36.09 3.73
CA ASP A 1037 -11.88 34.92 3.64
C ASP A 1037 -12.49 33.73 4.40
N TYR A 1038 -12.05 32.52 4.04
CA TYR A 1038 -12.52 31.29 4.67
C TYR A 1038 -11.38 30.30 4.87
N LYS A 1039 -11.56 29.37 5.79
CA LYS A 1039 -10.65 28.23 5.99
C LYS A 1039 -11.44 26.98 6.33
N VAL A 1040 -10.93 25.81 5.95
CA VAL A 1040 -11.58 24.51 6.18
C VAL A 1040 -10.62 23.57 6.89
N GLY A 1041 -11.08 22.93 7.97
CA GLY A 1041 -10.38 21.81 8.60
C GLY A 1041 -11.26 20.58 8.62
N ILE A 1042 -10.67 19.40 8.41
CA ILE A 1042 -11.36 18.12 8.54
C ILE A 1042 -10.46 17.18 9.34
N LEU A 1043 -11.02 16.57 10.39
CA LEU A 1043 -10.29 15.70 11.32
C LEU A 1043 -11.01 14.36 11.47
N PRO A 1044 -10.42 13.25 11.01
CA PRO A 1044 -10.93 11.92 11.32
C PRO A 1044 -10.69 11.58 12.80
N LEU A 1045 -11.71 11.05 13.46
CA LEU A 1045 -11.64 10.53 14.83
C LEU A 1045 -12.04 9.05 14.81
N GLU A 1046 -11.12 8.18 15.25
CA GLU A 1046 -11.42 6.77 15.47
C GLU A 1046 -12.21 6.58 16.76
N VAL A 1047 -13.31 5.83 16.69
CA VAL A 1047 -14.14 5.51 17.85
C VAL A 1047 -14.35 4.00 17.88
N LYS A 1048 -13.70 3.32 18.83
CA LYS A 1048 -13.70 1.87 18.90
C LYS A 1048 -15.12 1.32 19.10
N PRO A 1049 -15.48 0.21 18.43
CA PRO A 1049 -16.78 -0.46 18.56
C PRO A 1049 -16.86 -1.33 19.83
N ASP A 1050 -16.08 -1.04 20.87
CA ASP A 1050 -15.98 -1.81 22.11
C ASP A 1050 -17.35 -2.26 22.68
N PRO A 1051 -18.37 -1.38 22.85
CA PRO A 1051 -19.67 -1.79 23.39
C PRO A 1051 -20.48 -2.75 22.49
N GLN A 1052 -19.98 -3.10 21.29
CA GLN A 1052 -20.64 -3.96 20.31
C GLN A 1052 -19.92 -5.32 20.13
N THR A 1053 -18.91 -5.62 20.95
CA THR A 1053 -18.12 -6.86 20.88
C THR A 1053 -18.48 -7.86 21.98
N LEU A 1054 -18.29 -9.16 21.69
CA LEU A 1054 -18.50 -10.25 22.64
C LEU A 1054 -17.17 -10.91 22.99
N ARG A 1055 -17.00 -11.31 24.25
CA ARG A 1055 -15.90 -12.15 24.71
C ARG A 1055 -16.36 -13.61 24.72
N VAL A 1056 -15.73 -14.43 23.88
CA VAL A 1056 -15.98 -15.86 23.77
C VAL A 1056 -14.78 -16.61 24.35
N SER A 1057 -15.00 -17.50 25.32
CA SER A 1057 -13.97 -18.37 25.88
C SER A 1057 -14.34 -19.84 25.70
N ILE A 1058 -13.37 -20.65 25.27
CA ILE A 1058 -13.51 -22.09 25.06
C ILE A 1058 -12.50 -22.81 25.95
N THR A 1059 -12.95 -23.77 26.75
CA THR A 1059 -12.08 -24.58 27.62
C THR A 1059 -12.28 -26.08 27.36
N SER A 1060 -11.17 -26.81 27.23
CA SER A 1060 -11.16 -28.28 27.08
C SER A 1060 -11.09 -28.96 28.45
N ASP A 1061 -11.65 -30.16 28.58
CA ASP A 1061 -11.50 -31.02 29.76
C ASP A 1061 -10.15 -31.73 29.85
N VAL A 1062 -9.44 -31.90 28.72
CA VAL A 1062 -8.10 -32.50 28.63
C VAL A 1062 -7.10 -31.62 27.86
N GLU A 1063 -5.81 -31.75 28.21
CA GLU A 1063 -4.69 -31.05 27.54
C GLU A 1063 -4.12 -31.85 26.36
N GLN A 1064 -4.15 -33.19 26.45
CA GLN A 1064 -3.75 -34.12 25.40
C GLN A 1064 -4.78 -35.25 25.33
N ALA A 1065 -5.09 -35.69 24.11
CA ALA A 1065 -6.06 -36.75 23.86
C ALA A 1065 -5.43 -37.84 22.97
N GLU A 1066 -5.76 -39.11 23.23
CA GLU A 1066 -5.43 -40.22 22.33
C GLU A 1066 -6.37 -40.23 21.11
N PRO A 1067 -5.92 -40.75 19.95
CA PRO A 1067 -6.80 -40.86 18.78
C PRO A 1067 -8.08 -41.66 19.06
N GLY A 1068 -9.24 -41.00 18.92
CA GLY A 1068 -10.55 -41.58 19.18
C GLY A 1068 -11.05 -41.40 20.63
N GLU A 1069 -10.31 -40.68 21.48
CA GLU A 1069 -10.80 -40.23 22.79
C GLU A 1069 -11.88 -39.15 22.66
N GLU A 1070 -12.90 -39.21 23.51
CA GLU A 1070 -13.95 -38.17 23.58
C GLU A 1070 -13.42 -36.97 24.39
N VAL A 1071 -13.49 -35.78 23.79
CA VAL A 1071 -13.03 -34.51 24.40
C VAL A 1071 -14.21 -33.56 24.52
N SER A 1072 -14.37 -32.91 25.68
CA SER A 1072 -15.46 -31.99 25.95
C SER A 1072 -14.97 -30.54 25.97
N PHE A 1073 -15.65 -29.66 25.24
CA PHE A 1073 -15.38 -28.22 25.24
C PHE A 1073 -16.52 -27.45 25.90
N THR A 1074 -16.19 -26.54 26.81
CA THR A 1074 -17.14 -25.61 27.43
C THR A 1074 -17.01 -24.23 26.79
N VAL A 1075 -18.12 -23.68 26.30
CA VAL A 1075 -18.17 -22.35 25.68
C VAL A 1075 -18.92 -21.37 26.59
N GLU A 1076 -18.28 -20.25 26.91
CA GLU A 1076 -18.89 -19.14 27.66
C GLU A 1076 -18.81 -17.83 26.85
N VAL A 1077 -19.91 -17.07 26.85
CA VAL A 1077 -20.05 -15.81 26.12
C VAL A 1077 -20.48 -14.70 27.05
N THR A 1078 -19.71 -13.61 27.07
CA THR A 1078 -19.97 -12.41 27.86
C THR A 1078 -19.85 -11.15 27.01
N ASP A 1079 -20.47 -10.06 27.42
CA ASP A 1079 -20.14 -8.72 26.93
C ASP A 1079 -18.78 -8.25 27.51
N LEU A 1080 -18.33 -7.06 27.12
CA LEU A 1080 -17.08 -6.49 27.63
C LEU A 1080 -17.15 -6.12 29.13
N GLU A 1081 -18.34 -5.87 29.65
CA GLU A 1081 -18.63 -5.65 31.07
C GLU A 1081 -18.65 -6.96 31.88
N GLY A 1082 -18.47 -8.11 31.23
CA GLY A 1082 -18.45 -9.44 31.82
C GLY A 1082 -19.84 -9.98 32.18
N GLN A 1083 -20.91 -9.38 31.70
CA GLN A 1083 -22.27 -9.92 31.82
C GLN A 1083 -22.50 -11.02 30.78
N PRO A 1084 -23.21 -12.10 31.14
CA PRO A 1084 -23.53 -13.17 30.20
C PRO A 1084 -24.48 -12.70 29.10
N VAL A 1085 -24.26 -13.17 27.87
CA VAL A 1085 -25.08 -12.80 26.70
C VAL A 1085 -25.50 -14.04 25.92
N ALA A 1086 -26.78 -14.09 25.54
CA ALA A 1086 -27.30 -15.07 24.60
C ALA A 1086 -26.84 -14.73 23.17
N ALA A 1087 -26.12 -15.65 22.53
CA ALA A 1087 -25.50 -15.46 21.22
C ALA A 1087 -25.66 -16.71 20.35
N GLU A 1088 -25.64 -16.52 19.03
CA GLU A 1088 -25.47 -17.61 18.07
C GLU A 1088 -24.01 -17.67 17.61
N LEU A 1089 -23.41 -18.86 17.69
CA LEU A 1089 -22.02 -19.15 17.34
C LEU A 1089 -21.97 -20.26 16.26
N SER A 1090 -20.82 -20.40 15.60
CA SER A 1090 -20.41 -21.65 14.93
C SER A 1090 -19.15 -22.16 15.61
N LEU A 1091 -18.97 -23.48 15.66
CA LEU A 1091 -17.79 -24.11 16.24
C LEU A 1091 -17.17 -25.07 15.23
N ASP A 1092 -15.86 -25.07 15.16
CA ASP A 1092 -15.10 -25.92 14.25
C ASP A 1092 -13.84 -26.44 14.93
N LEU A 1093 -13.41 -27.64 14.53
CA LEU A 1093 -12.17 -28.28 14.96
C LEU A 1093 -11.43 -28.75 13.71
N VAL A 1094 -10.34 -28.09 13.38
CA VAL A 1094 -9.59 -28.26 12.12
C VAL A 1094 -8.15 -28.68 12.45
N ASP A 1095 -7.57 -29.55 11.62
CA ASP A 1095 -6.17 -29.95 11.74
C ASP A 1095 -5.24 -28.73 11.61
N LYS A 1096 -4.36 -28.54 12.60
CA LYS A 1096 -3.38 -27.46 12.63
C LYS A 1096 -2.47 -27.50 11.40
N ALA A 1097 -2.14 -28.68 10.87
CA ALA A 1097 -1.32 -28.81 9.66
C ALA A 1097 -1.97 -28.13 8.46
N VAL A 1098 -3.30 -28.19 8.34
CA VAL A 1098 -4.06 -27.54 7.26
C VAL A 1098 -4.11 -26.02 7.47
N LEU A 1099 -4.34 -25.55 8.69
CA LEU A 1099 -4.33 -24.11 9.02
C LEU A 1099 -2.92 -23.48 8.89
N SER A 1100 -1.86 -24.29 8.98
CA SER A 1100 -0.49 -23.82 8.77
C SER A 1100 -0.18 -23.52 7.29
N LEU A 1101 -0.88 -24.18 6.37
CA LEU A 1101 -0.78 -23.91 4.93
C LEU A 1101 -1.45 -22.58 4.58
N MET A 1102 -2.59 -22.28 5.20
CA MET A 1102 -3.33 -21.04 4.98
C MET A 1102 -4.03 -20.62 6.29
N PRO A 1103 -3.52 -19.60 7.00
CA PRO A 1103 -4.08 -19.17 8.28
C PRO A 1103 -5.37 -18.36 8.12
N ARG A 1104 -6.21 -18.32 9.18
CA ARG A 1104 -7.41 -17.47 9.22
C ARG A 1104 -7.08 -16.01 9.46
N VAL A 1105 -7.97 -15.12 9.02
CA VAL A 1105 -7.93 -13.70 9.36
C VAL A 1105 -8.46 -13.50 10.80
N PRO A 1106 -7.65 -12.98 11.74
CA PRO A 1106 -8.12 -12.69 13.09
C PRO A 1106 -9.25 -11.66 13.09
N ASN A 1107 -10.25 -11.81 13.95
CA ASN A 1107 -11.37 -10.88 14.14
C ASN A 1107 -12.13 -10.49 12.85
N ALA A 1108 -12.17 -11.39 11.86
CA ALA A 1108 -12.77 -11.12 10.54
C ALA A 1108 -14.22 -10.61 10.59
N ILE A 1109 -15.02 -11.07 11.56
CA ILE A 1109 -16.40 -10.62 11.72
C ILE A 1109 -16.50 -9.14 12.16
N LEU A 1110 -15.59 -8.68 13.04
CA LEU A 1110 -15.56 -7.27 13.44
C LEU A 1110 -15.15 -6.39 12.27
N LYS A 1111 -14.16 -6.83 11.49
CA LYS A 1111 -13.77 -6.13 10.27
C LYS A 1111 -14.90 -6.06 9.25
N ALA A 1112 -15.70 -7.13 9.09
CA ALA A 1112 -16.81 -7.13 8.15
C ALA A 1112 -17.90 -6.07 8.45
N PHE A 1113 -18.13 -5.76 9.73
CA PHE A 1113 -19.18 -4.81 10.14
C PHE A 1113 -18.63 -3.44 10.54
N TYR A 1114 -17.56 -3.37 11.34
CA TYR A 1114 -17.05 -2.13 11.92
C TYR A 1114 -15.70 -1.69 11.32
N ASP A 1115 -15.44 -1.99 10.04
CA ASP A 1115 -14.31 -1.36 9.33
C ASP A 1115 -14.48 0.16 9.23
N GLN A 1116 -13.37 0.88 9.18
CA GLN A 1116 -13.38 2.34 9.04
C GLN A 1116 -14.21 2.77 7.82
N ARG A 1117 -15.07 3.77 8.03
CA ARG A 1117 -15.96 4.31 7.00
C ARG A 1117 -15.35 5.56 6.37
N PRO A 1118 -15.28 5.64 5.03
CA PRO A 1118 -14.81 6.83 4.32
C PRO A 1118 -15.80 8.00 4.47
N LEU A 1119 -15.32 9.22 4.21
CA LEU A 1119 -16.14 10.44 4.25
C LEU A 1119 -17.10 10.50 3.04
N GLY A 1120 -18.40 10.66 3.32
CA GLY A 1120 -19.47 10.77 2.32
C GLY A 1120 -19.95 12.20 2.05
N ILE A 1121 -19.43 13.20 2.78
CA ILE A 1121 -19.80 14.61 2.64
C ILE A 1121 -18.75 15.39 1.85
N PHE A 1122 -19.20 16.12 0.83
CA PHE A 1122 -18.37 17.04 0.06
C PHE A 1122 -18.67 18.47 0.47
N THR A 1123 -17.62 19.23 0.77
CA THR A 1123 -17.71 20.65 1.16
C THR A 1123 -17.29 21.54 0.00
N ALA A 1124 -18.11 22.55 -0.27
CA ALA A 1124 -17.87 23.58 -1.27
C ALA A 1124 -18.22 24.96 -0.70
N SER A 1125 -17.60 26.00 -1.26
CA SER A 1125 -17.81 27.38 -0.83
C SER A 1125 -17.68 28.33 -2.02
N GLY A 1126 -18.54 29.33 -2.08
CA GLY A 1126 -18.39 30.43 -3.05
C GLY A 1126 -17.01 31.10 -2.96
N LEU A 1127 -16.44 31.20 -1.76
CA LEU A 1127 -15.12 31.79 -1.53
C LEU A 1127 -13.94 30.95 -2.07
N ALA A 1128 -14.13 29.66 -2.35
CA ALA A 1128 -13.10 28.80 -2.97
C ALA A 1128 -12.76 29.22 -4.41
N ILE A 1129 -13.69 29.92 -5.07
CA ILE A 1129 -13.56 30.41 -6.44
C ILE A 1129 -13.77 31.93 -6.51
N SER A 1130 -13.44 32.66 -5.44
CA SER A 1130 -13.65 34.11 -5.37
C SER A 1130 -12.64 34.87 -6.22
N ALA A 1131 -13.15 35.66 -7.16
CA ALA A 1131 -12.33 36.55 -7.96
C ALA A 1131 -11.84 37.77 -7.15
N ASP A 1132 -12.61 38.24 -6.16
CA ASP A 1132 -12.19 39.32 -5.25
C ASP A 1132 -10.92 38.93 -4.46
N ARG A 1133 -10.79 37.66 -4.07
CA ARG A 1133 -9.60 37.13 -3.39
C ARG A 1133 -8.38 37.05 -4.33
N LEU A 1134 -8.60 36.74 -5.62
CA LEU A 1134 -7.54 36.63 -6.63
C LEU A 1134 -6.97 38.01 -7.03
N VAL A 1135 -7.82 39.02 -7.25
CA VAL A 1135 -7.42 40.35 -7.76
C VAL A 1135 -6.54 41.15 -6.77
N ARG A 1136 -6.56 40.81 -5.48
CA ARG A 1136 -5.72 41.43 -4.43
C ARG A 1136 -4.23 41.15 -4.59
N LEU A 1137 -3.85 39.98 -5.13
CA LEU A 1137 -2.46 39.52 -5.18
C LEU A 1137 -1.56 40.40 -6.06
N ASP A 1138 -2.14 41.17 -6.99
CA ASP A 1138 -1.41 42.13 -7.84
C ASP A 1138 -1.25 43.54 -7.21
N GLU A 1139 -1.93 43.87 -6.08
CA GLU A 1139 -1.83 45.21 -5.45
C GLU A 1139 -0.61 45.38 -4.55
N GLU A 1140 -0.02 44.29 -4.03
CA GLU A 1140 1.11 44.32 -3.11
C GLU A 1140 2.47 44.53 -3.86
N GLU A 1141 2.57 44.17 -5.15
CA GLU A 1141 3.80 44.29 -5.98
C GLU A 1141 4.21 45.73 -6.38
N GLU A 1142 3.29 46.70 -6.42
CA GLU A 1142 3.61 48.07 -6.85
C GLU A 1142 4.26 48.93 -5.75
N GLU A 1143 4.04 48.62 -4.47
CA GLU A 1143 4.55 49.45 -3.36
C GLU A 1143 5.96 49.04 -2.88
N GLN A 1144 6.42 47.82 -3.12
CA GLN A 1144 7.76 47.36 -2.67
C GLN A 1144 8.91 47.70 -3.62
N LYS A 1145 8.64 47.94 -4.91
CA LYS A 1145 9.68 48.32 -5.90
C LYS A 1145 10.37 49.66 -5.62
N ASP A 1146 9.85 50.47 -4.69
CA ASP A 1146 10.46 51.74 -4.28
C ASP A 1146 11.48 51.58 -3.11
N GLY A 1147 11.68 50.38 -2.55
CA GLY A 1147 12.43 50.16 -1.30
C GLY A 1147 13.81 49.50 -1.38
N GLU A 1148 14.15 48.76 -2.43
CA GLU A 1148 15.28 47.81 -2.44
C GLU A 1148 16.58 48.34 -3.10
N ASP A 1149 16.92 49.62 -2.92
CA ASP A 1149 18.15 50.23 -3.46
C ASP A 1149 19.26 50.39 -2.40
N ALA A 1150 19.37 49.44 -1.45
CA ALA A 1150 20.33 49.56 -0.36
C ALA A 1150 20.90 48.23 0.19
N PHE A 1151 22.18 47.98 -0.14
CA PHE A 1151 23.20 47.16 0.55
C PHE A 1151 23.43 45.69 0.10
N GLY A 1152 24.35 45.50 -0.85
CA GLY A 1152 25.78 45.19 -0.60
C GLY A 1152 26.20 43.78 -0.14
N GLU A 1153 26.76 43.01 -1.08
CA GLU A 1153 27.52 41.75 -0.96
C GLU A 1153 28.75 41.81 -0.03
N ASP A 1154 29.14 40.68 0.59
CA ASP A 1154 30.50 40.10 0.40
C ASP A 1154 30.67 38.65 0.93
N GLU A 1155 31.58 37.92 0.28
CA GLU A 1155 31.82 36.48 0.30
C GLU A 1155 32.87 35.95 1.32
N ASN A 1156 32.98 34.61 1.36
CA ASN A 1156 34.20 33.75 1.40
C ASN A 1156 34.65 33.11 2.74
N LEU A 1157 34.84 31.76 2.72
CA LEU A 1157 36.16 31.07 2.79
C LEU A 1157 36.04 29.53 3.01
N ALA A 1158 36.60 28.73 2.08
CA ALA A 1158 37.02 27.31 2.25
C ALA A 1158 38.47 27.25 2.85
N PRO A 1159 39.29 26.15 2.87
CA PRO A 1159 39.15 24.71 2.52
C PRO A 1159 39.92 23.66 3.43
N SER A 1160 39.73 22.33 3.20
CA SER A 1160 40.67 21.13 3.16
C SER A 1160 41.89 20.91 4.11
N PRO A 1161 42.63 19.77 4.12
CA PRO A 1161 42.35 18.32 3.91
C PRO A 1161 43.10 17.34 4.90
N ALA A 1162 43.04 16.01 4.61
CA ALA A 1162 43.56 14.80 5.30
C ALA A 1162 45.10 14.67 5.51
N PRO A 1163 45.61 13.65 6.26
CA PRO A 1163 46.23 12.47 5.58
C PRO A 1163 46.28 11.08 6.30
N THR A 1164 46.26 10.03 5.47
CA THR A 1164 46.83 8.64 5.42
C THR A 1164 47.68 7.99 6.55
N ALA A 1165 47.55 6.65 6.76
CA ALA A 1165 48.55 5.59 6.41
C ALA A 1165 48.22 4.14 6.91
N SER A 1166 48.41 3.13 6.04
CA SER A 1166 48.41 1.65 6.24
C SER A 1166 49.73 1.11 6.90
N PRO A 1167 50.05 -0.20 7.13
CA PRO A 1167 49.52 -1.47 6.57
C PRO A 1167 49.45 -2.77 7.49
N ALA A 1168 48.96 -3.85 6.85
CA ALA A 1168 48.74 -5.30 7.13
C ALA A 1168 49.90 -6.17 7.73
N PRO A 1169 49.92 -7.54 7.73
CA PRO A 1169 48.90 -8.63 7.82
C PRO A 1169 49.27 -9.79 8.81
N SER A 1170 48.36 -10.76 9.09
CA SER A 1170 48.73 -12.20 9.21
C SER A 1170 47.51 -13.15 9.23
N GLU A 1171 47.73 -14.34 8.65
CA GLU A 1171 46.75 -15.34 8.18
C GLU A 1171 46.86 -16.66 9.05
N PRO A 1172 46.24 -17.82 8.71
CA PRO A 1172 45.06 -18.40 9.36
C PRO A 1172 45.32 -19.75 10.09
N GLY A 1173 44.35 -20.24 10.88
CA GLY A 1173 44.42 -21.54 11.56
C GLY A 1173 43.17 -22.40 11.34
N ARG A 1174 43.34 -23.51 10.60
CA ARG A 1174 42.39 -24.62 10.40
C ARG A 1174 42.13 -25.43 11.69
N GLY A 1175 40.94 -26.02 11.80
CA GLY A 1175 40.61 -27.12 12.73
C GLY A 1175 39.36 -27.89 12.29
N GLU A 1176 39.46 -29.21 12.23
CA GLU A 1176 38.61 -30.22 11.56
C GLU A 1176 37.34 -30.66 12.31
N ASP A 1177 36.33 -31.05 11.51
CA ASP A 1177 35.42 -32.23 11.52
C ASP A 1177 34.99 -32.98 12.80
N GLY A 1178 33.70 -33.35 12.82
CA GLY A 1178 33.17 -34.44 13.62
C GLY A 1178 31.67 -34.72 13.40
N SER A 1179 31.35 -35.68 12.53
CA SER A 1179 30.01 -36.18 12.18
C SER A 1179 29.45 -37.26 13.12
N GLY A 1180 28.12 -37.36 13.28
CA GLY A 1180 27.42 -38.55 13.79
C GLY A 1180 25.91 -38.52 13.51
N GLN A 1181 25.38 -39.56 12.85
CA GLN A 1181 23.99 -39.75 12.40
C GLN A 1181 23.10 -40.48 13.44
N GLY A 1182 21.84 -40.06 13.60
CA GLY A 1182 20.73 -40.79 14.24
C GLY A 1182 19.54 -41.10 13.29
N SER A 1183 18.87 -42.23 13.51
CA SER A 1183 17.77 -42.81 12.69
C SER A 1183 16.36 -42.34 13.11
N ALA A 1184 15.44 -42.17 12.15
CA ALA A 1184 14.11 -41.55 12.34
C ALA A 1184 12.94 -42.50 12.67
N PRO A 1185 11.88 -41.99 13.34
CA PRO A 1185 10.64 -42.70 13.67
C PRO A 1185 9.56 -42.66 12.56
N THR A 1186 8.56 -43.55 12.67
CA THR A 1186 7.45 -43.78 11.71
C THR A 1186 6.22 -42.92 12.01
N VAL A 1187 5.63 -42.33 10.95
CA VAL A 1187 4.47 -41.40 10.95
C VAL A 1187 3.16 -42.16 10.60
N ARG A 1188 2.00 -41.67 11.07
CA ARG A 1188 0.65 -42.17 10.73
C ARG A 1188 0.02 -41.26 9.66
N GLU A 1189 -0.67 -41.83 8.67
CA GLU A 1189 -0.93 -41.16 7.38
C GLU A 1189 -2.31 -40.48 7.19
N GLU A 1190 -3.31 -40.63 8.07
CA GLU A 1190 -4.66 -40.07 7.81
C GLU A 1190 -5.33 -39.43 9.04
N PHE A 1191 -5.36 -38.09 9.09
CA PHE A 1191 -6.28 -37.30 9.90
C PHE A 1191 -7.36 -36.68 8.99
N ALA A 1192 -8.57 -36.49 9.51
CA ALA A 1192 -9.58 -35.71 8.82
C ALA A 1192 -9.25 -34.23 8.98
N ASP A 1193 -9.09 -33.52 7.85
CA ASP A 1193 -8.71 -32.11 7.84
C ASP A 1193 -9.68 -31.21 8.66
N THR A 1194 -10.98 -31.56 8.71
CA THR A 1194 -11.97 -30.99 9.65
C THR A 1194 -12.56 -32.13 10.46
N ALA A 1195 -12.31 -32.13 11.77
CA ALA A 1195 -12.77 -33.16 12.70
C ALA A 1195 -14.19 -32.87 13.23
N TYR A 1196 -14.55 -31.59 13.37
CA TYR A 1196 -15.86 -31.16 13.84
C TYR A 1196 -16.28 -29.85 13.18
N TRP A 1197 -17.55 -29.74 12.81
CA TRP A 1197 -18.20 -28.51 12.37
C TRP A 1197 -19.62 -28.50 12.90
N GLU A 1198 -19.97 -27.45 13.63
CA GLU A 1198 -21.34 -27.12 13.98
C GLU A 1198 -21.63 -25.68 13.57
N SER A 1199 -22.55 -25.53 12.62
CA SER A 1199 -22.87 -24.24 12.03
C SER A 1199 -23.62 -23.33 13.01
N THR A 1200 -24.34 -23.91 13.97
CA THR A 1200 -25.28 -23.17 14.83
C THR A 1200 -25.27 -23.72 16.25
N ILE A 1201 -24.64 -22.97 17.15
CA ILE A 1201 -24.69 -23.17 18.61
C ILE A 1201 -25.33 -21.92 19.23
N THR A 1202 -26.23 -22.09 20.19
CA THR A 1202 -26.84 -20.98 20.93
C THR A 1202 -26.48 -21.03 22.40
N THR A 1203 -26.04 -19.92 22.97
CA THR A 1203 -25.94 -19.77 24.43
C THR A 1203 -27.26 -19.31 25.04
N ASP A 1204 -27.52 -19.75 26.26
CA ASP A 1204 -28.66 -19.31 27.05
C ASP A 1204 -28.45 -17.90 27.65
N SER A 1205 -29.41 -17.44 28.46
CA SER A 1205 -29.31 -16.14 29.15
C SER A 1205 -28.20 -16.05 30.18
N ASP A 1206 -27.65 -17.19 30.61
CA ASP A 1206 -26.48 -17.27 31.49
C ASP A 1206 -25.17 -17.34 30.68
N GLY A 1207 -25.25 -17.13 29.35
CA GLY A 1207 -24.08 -17.04 28.47
C GLY A 1207 -23.39 -18.38 28.25
N ARG A 1208 -24.07 -19.49 28.57
CA ARG A 1208 -23.51 -20.84 28.47
C ARG A 1208 -24.24 -21.66 27.44
N GLN A 1209 -23.50 -22.57 26.78
CA GLN A 1209 -24.12 -23.59 25.97
C GLN A 1209 -24.80 -24.62 26.89
N PRO A 1210 -26.12 -24.86 26.74
CA PRO A 1210 -26.88 -25.77 27.61
C PRO A 1210 -26.61 -27.26 27.36
#